data_AF-A0A0P1AWM3-F1
#
_entry.id   AF-A0A0P1AWM3-F1
#
_cell.length_a   1.000
_cell.length_b   1.000
_cell.length_c   1.000
_cell.angle_alpha   90.00
_cell.angle_beta   90.00
_cell.angle_gamma   90.00
#
_symmetry.space_group_name_H-M   'P 1'
#
loop_
_entity.id
_entity.type
_entity.pdbx_description
1 polymer ?
#
loop_
_entity_poly.entity_id
_entity_poly.type
_entity_poly.pdbx_seq_one_letter_code
_entity_poly.pdbx_strand_id
1 'polypeptide(L)'
;MARAEELTLSFGPAEYKKLFPAAYMQQCLAKKVRVDSRTINATRPVQLQTDVIHTAASSSLVKFGKTSVLTAIKLAVGTPAVTTPDQGEIAIQVHLSPLCSSRFSLGRPSEEAHSIGSQLSRIVVGSRVVEMENLCIAKSKAAWKLMVDVYCVDHDGNVLDAALTSIMAALKTLKLPATSINETDNVVSIVPDEPATPLQVDHDAYATSFAVVDGVVLIDPTSEEELLASAVFSLTYTTDGQLCSVNKAEYNKNKSFCAMNEDTPLWRSPTSAVVPGSTVCKGLLLVMTVCFIGSAMLSITVQSPVAFATPESNVATISETAQLLTEVNTNEIKNSRVDTTYDDRVLFLPGFGAPLEKQYAGLVGVNKLNAGKLFYWFFETRAPMQIDDKTPLLLWLNAGPGASSLTPLFNEMGPYRLTKERKLIPHVHSWTNIGHLLLIDQPVGTGYSSVRDEVGQVKSQDEVAEQLYRGLQKFYRRHPEYKFNPLYVCGKSYAGKFAPSISHYIHIKNSGVLDPDDIIINLTGLAIGNGDMWPVLQTRSVPDFAIALGLIDSEQYEEANAQISVCEELHRQRRDVDAYQICQAVTRKIYKAAGSPFIYDIRESVDSIKDLSATLSSYFNDDAVRRALNVPPGTPWKSIDELVDDTSPSAPAVLRNLQKDQMLDVPIGVFRDLLDNYKFLFYAGNMDGSVCNNLGVGRIIDRLAWSDTAKYRVAVRQPWKVDGRVAGLVKSAGNMSYVVVLNSGHLVPADQPEASLDMMRRFVNNEPFYTLFP
;
A
#
# COMPACT_ATOMS: atom_id res chain seq x y z
N MET A 1 -14.36 38.58 42.79
CA MET A 1 -15.32 37.47 42.59
C MET A 1 -16.10 37.75 41.31
N ALA A 2 -15.69 37.15 40.19
CA ALA A 2 -16.44 37.17 38.93
C ALA A 2 -16.82 35.71 38.66
N ARG A 3 -18.13 35.43 38.64
CA ARG A 3 -18.69 34.11 38.32
C ARG A 3 -18.51 33.86 36.83
N ALA A 4 -17.86 32.76 36.47
CA ALA A 4 -17.91 32.24 35.10
C ALA A 4 -19.29 31.63 34.88
N GLU A 5 -20.03 32.13 33.89
CA GLU A 5 -21.28 31.56 33.41
C GLU A 5 -20.97 30.28 32.60
N GLU A 6 -21.54 29.14 32.99
CA GLU A 6 -21.56 27.94 32.15
C GLU A 6 -22.48 28.18 30.94
N LEU A 7 -21.87 28.41 29.78
CA LEU A 7 -22.56 28.42 28.50
C LEU A 7 -23.07 27.00 28.17
N THR A 8 -24.37 26.79 28.33
CA THR A 8 -25.07 25.61 27.78
C THR A 8 -25.27 25.82 26.29
N LEU A 9 -24.50 25.10 25.47
CA LEU A 9 -24.64 25.10 24.01
C LEU A 9 -25.87 24.26 23.62
N SER A 10 -26.97 24.92 23.25
CA SER A 10 -28.12 24.28 22.58
C SER A 10 -27.93 24.31 21.07
N PHE A 11 -28.00 23.16 20.41
CA PHE A 11 -27.92 23.05 18.96
C PHE A 11 -29.32 22.83 18.38
N GLY A 12 -29.64 23.50 17.28
CA GLY A 12 -30.83 23.16 16.49
C GLY A 12 -30.70 21.77 15.85
N PRO A 13 -31.79 21.15 15.36
CA PRO A 13 -31.76 19.78 14.82
C PRO A 13 -30.75 19.57 13.69
N ALA A 14 -30.55 20.57 12.81
CA ALA A 14 -29.57 20.48 11.73
C ALA A 14 -28.12 20.58 12.23
N GLU A 15 -27.87 21.41 13.25
CA GLU A 15 -26.56 21.57 13.88
C GLU A 15 -26.22 20.34 14.73
N TYR A 16 -27.20 19.80 15.46
CA TYR A 16 -27.07 18.56 16.21
C TYR A 16 -26.81 17.37 15.29
N LYS A 17 -27.54 17.26 14.17
CA LYS A 17 -27.27 16.26 13.13
C LYS A 17 -25.83 16.36 12.60
N LYS A 18 -25.33 17.57 12.37
CA LYS A 18 -23.98 17.79 11.83
C LYS A 18 -22.87 17.49 12.85
N LEU A 19 -23.09 17.82 14.13
CA LEU A 19 -22.11 17.61 15.20
C LEU A 19 -22.14 16.18 15.76
N PHE A 20 -23.32 15.56 15.81
CA PHE A 20 -23.56 14.24 16.40
C PHE A 20 -24.38 13.33 15.45
N PRO A 21 -23.86 13.01 14.25
CA PRO A 21 -24.62 12.29 13.22
C PRO A 21 -25.07 10.89 13.67
N ALA A 22 -24.23 10.15 14.40
CA ALA A 22 -24.57 8.82 14.92
C ALA A 22 -25.72 8.88 15.94
N ALA A 23 -25.66 9.81 16.90
CA ALA A 23 -26.70 9.97 17.92
C ALA A 23 -28.03 10.44 17.29
N TYR A 24 -27.96 11.31 16.30
CA TYR A 24 -29.15 11.75 15.56
C TYR A 24 -29.80 10.61 14.77
N MET A 25 -29.00 9.79 14.08
CA MET A 25 -29.47 8.59 13.37
C MET A 25 -30.15 7.61 14.33
N GLN A 26 -29.52 7.32 15.48
CA GLN A 26 -30.06 6.42 16.50
C GLN A 26 -31.43 6.90 17.02
N GLN A 27 -31.58 8.20 17.25
CA GLN A 27 -32.87 8.79 17.66
C GLN A 27 -33.95 8.67 16.58
N CYS A 28 -33.58 8.80 15.30
CA CYS A 28 -34.51 8.62 14.19
C CYS A 28 -34.96 7.15 14.09
N LEU A 29 -34.01 6.21 14.12
CA LEU A 29 -34.28 4.78 14.06
C LEU A 29 -35.13 4.29 15.25
N ALA A 30 -34.90 4.82 16.45
CA ALA A 30 -35.74 4.55 17.63
C ALA A 30 -37.21 4.97 17.42
N LYS A 31 -37.46 5.98 16.59
CA LYS A 31 -38.81 6.43 16.19
C LYS A 31 -39.34 5.73 14.93
N LYS A 32 -38.64 4.73 14.41
CA LYS A 32 -38.95 3.99 13.16
C LYS A 32 -39.01 4.88 11.91
N VAL A 33 -38.25 5.98 11.91
CA VAL A 33 -38.14 6.92 10.80
C VAL A 33 -36.68 7.07 10.41
N ARG A 34 -36.38 7.15 9.12
CA ARG A 34 -35.03 7.39 8.60
C ARG A 34 -34.72 8.89 8.57
N VAL A 35 -33.45 9.26 8.44
CA VAL A 35 -33.01 10.66 8.47
C VAL A 35 -33.59 11.51 7.32
N ASP A 36 -33.99 10.86 6.22
CA ASP A 36 -34.68 11.47 5.08
C ASP A 36 -36.22 11.35 5.15
N SER A 37 -36.76 11.02 6.32
CA SER A 37 -38.20 10.83 6.60
C SER A 37 -38.84 9.58 5.99
N ARG A 38 -38.08 8.67 5.37
CA ARG A 38 -38.59 7.36 4.94
C ARG A 38 -38.88 6.43 6.11
N THR A 39 -39.77 5.46 5.92
CA THR A 39 -39.89 4.31 6.83
C THR A 39 -38.73 3.34 6.62
N ILE A 40 -38.50 2.43 7.57
CA ILE A 40 -37.37 1.47 7.56
C ILE A 40 -37.30 0.68 6.23
N ASN A 41 -38.44 0.27 5.67
CA ASN A 41 -38.51 -0.57 4.48
C ASN A 41 -38.76 0.21 3.18
N ALA A 42 -38.81 1.55 3.21
CA ALA A 42 -39.11 2.34 2.02
C ALA A 42 -37.87 2.59 1.16
N THR A 43 -37.99 2.36 -0.16
CA THR A 43 -36.99 2.69 -1.17
C THR A 43 -37.18 4.10 -1.73
N ARG A 44 -36.14 4.70 -2.31
CA ARG A 44 -36.25 5.97 -3.05
C ARG A 44 -36.95 5.75 -4.39
N PRO A 45 -37.62 6.78 -4.93
CA PRO A 45 -38.16 6.72 -6.29
C PRO A 45 -37.03 6.58 -7.31
N VAL A 46 -37.24 5.72 -8.31
CA VAL A 46 -36.31 5.49 -9.41
C VAL A 46 -36.82 6.21 -10.66
N GLN A 47 -35.96 7.02 -11.27
CA GLN A 47 -36.20 7.64 -12.57
C GLN A 47 -35.16 7.11 -13.56
N LEU A 48 -35.59 6.71 -14.74
CA LEU A 48 -34.75 6.20 -15.81
C LEU A 48 -35.04 6.96 -17.09
N GLN A 49 -34.00 7.44 -17.74
CA GLN A 49 -34.04 8.01 -19.08
C GLN A 49 -32.97 7.34 -19.94
N THR A 50 -33.34 6.86 -21.12
CA THR A 50 -32.40 6.32 -22.11
C THR A 50 -32.10 7.36 -23.18
N ASP A 51 -31.02 7.16 -23.94
CA ASP A 51 -30.57 8.02 -25.03
C ASP A 51 -30.34 9.49 -24.61
N VAL A 52 -29.53 9.67 -23.55
CA VAL A 52 -29.24 10.98 -22.94
C VAL A 52 -28.02 11.65 -23.59
N ILE A 53 -27.07 10.86 -24.09
CA ILE A 53 -25.85 11.30 -24.77
C ILE A 53 -25.89 10.82 -26.23
N HIS A 54 -26.08 11.75 -27.16
CA HIS A 54 -26.16 11.45 -28.60
C HIS A 54 -24.83 11.04 -29.26
N THR A 55 -23.69 11.34 -28.62
CA THR A 55 -22.36 10.95 -29.13
C THR A 55 -21.93 9.55 -28.73
N ALA A 56 -22.69 8.88 -27.86
CA ALA A 56 -22.45 7.50 -27.46
C ALA A 56 -23.30 6.55 -28.32
N ALA A 57 -22.88 5.30 -28.48
CA ALA A 57 -23.67 4.30 -29.21
C ALA A 57 -24.96 3.94 -28.47
N SER A 58 -24.93 4.02 -27.13
CA SER A 58 -26.10 3.97 -26.26
C SER A 58 -25.78 4.67 -24.95
N SER A 59 -26.79 5.21 -24.28
CA SER A 59 -26.61 5.87 -23.00
C SER A 59 -27.87 5.86 -22.17
N SER A 60 -27.72 6.07 -20.86
CA SER A 60 -28.83 6.18 -19.92
C SER A 60 -28.46 7.01 -18.71
N LEU A 61 -29.43 7.70 -18.14
CA LEU A 61 -29.35 8.39 -16.86
C LEU A 61 -30.37 7.78 -15.90
N VAL A 62 -29.89 7.27 -14.78
CA VAL A 62 -30.69 6.72 -13.69
C VAL A 62 -30.57 7.61 -12.47
N LYS A 63 -31.69 7.88 -11.79
CA LYS A 63 -31.72 8.57 -10.50
C LYS A 63 -32.45 7.76 -9.44
N PHE A 64 -31.77 7.47 -8.35
CA PHE A 64 -32.31 6.85 -7.14
C PHE A 64 -32.37 7.94 -6.06
N GLY A 65 -33.51 8.64 -5.98
CA GLY A 65 -33.60 9.87 -5.21
C GLY A 65 -32.56 10.92 -5.68
N LYS A 66 -31.55 11.21 -4.85
CA LYS A 66 -30.46 12.12 -5.22
C LYS A 66 -29.31 11.43 -5.96
N THR A 67 -29.07 10.15 -5.70
CA THR A 67 -28.01 9.40 -6.38
C THR A 67 -28.31 9.33 -7.87
N SER A 68 -27.43 9.91 -8.68
CA SER A 68 -27.62 10.03 -10.13
C SER A 68 -26.43 9.41 -10.86
N VAL A 69 -26.68 8.46 -11.75
CA VAL A 69 -25.65 7.74 -12.52
C VAL A 69 -25.95 7.82 -14.00
N LEU A 70 -24.95 8.24 -14.77
CA LEU A 70 -24.97 8.35 -16.22
C LEU A 70 -24.07 7.27 -16.82
N THR A 71 -24.62 6.40 -17.66
CA THR A 71 -23.85 5.40 -18.40
C THR A 71 -23.80 5.77 -19.87
N ALA A 72 -22.62 5.63 -20.47
CA ALA A 72 -22.40 5.77 -21.90
C ALA A 72 -21.63 4.56 -22.43
N ILE A 73 -22.12 3.96 -23.51
CA ILE A 73 -21.47 2.83 -24.18
C ILE A 73 -20.85 3.35 -25.48
N LYS A 74 -19.56 3.12 -25.63
CA LYS A 74 -18.82 3.33 -26.89
C LYS A 74 -18.46 1.97 -27.48
N LEU A 75 -18.50 1.91 -28.81
CA LEU A 75 -18.14 0.72 -29.57
C LEU A 75 -16.74 0.90 -30.13
N ALA A 76 -15.91 -0.11 -29.96
CA ALA A 76 -14.64 -0.26 -30.66
C ALA A 76 -14.58 -1.63 -31.32
N VAL A 77 -13.80 -1.76 -32.39
CA VAL A 77 -13.49 -3.07 -32.98
C VAL A 77 -12.08 -3.45 -32.55
N GLY A 78 -11.93 -4.67 -32.03
CA GLY A 78 -10.64 -5.21 -31.61
C GLY A 78 -10.45 -6.65 -32.08
N THR A 79 -9.22 -7.13 -32.01
CA THR A 79 -8.90 -8.53 -32.29
C THR A 79 -9.26 -9.38 -31.06
N PRO A 80 -10.03 -10.48 -31.22
CA PRO A 80 -10.35 -11.41 -30.13
C PRO A 80 -9.09 -12.02 -29.51
N ALA A 81 -9.16 -12.42 -28.25
CA ALA A 81 -8.06 -13.13 -27.60
C ALA A 81 -7.83 -14.50 -28.26
N VAL A 82 -6.57 -14.94 -28.32
CA VAL A 82 -6.18 -16.24 -28.94
C VAL A 82 -6.90 -17.42 -28.28
N THR A 83 -7.18 -17.32 -26.99
CA THR A 83 -7.88 -18.35 -26.20
C THR A 83 -9.39 -18.39 -26.43
N THR A 84 -9.99 -17.28 -26.89
CA THR A 84 -11.44 -17.11 -27.08
C THR A 84 -11.71 -16.40 -28.42
N PRO A 85 -11.40 -17.06 -29.55
CA PRO A 85 -11.35 -16.42 -30.87
C PRO A 85 -12.71 -15.95 -31.41
N ASP A 86 -13.80 -16.44 -30.85
CA ASP A 86 -15.19 -16.13 -31.21
C ASP A 86 -15.90 -15.25 -30.16
N GLN A 87 -15.16 -14.59 -29.27
CA GLN A 87 -15.74 -13.74 -28.23
C GLN A 87 -15.31 -12.28 -28.37
N GLY A 88 -16.24 -11.37 -28.09
CA GLY A 88 -15.95 -9.95 -27.88
C GLY A 88 -15.57 -9.62 -26.43
N GLU A 89 -15.56 -8.33 -26.10
CA GLU A 89 -15.15 -7.85 -24.78
C GLU A 89 -16.08 -6.76 -24.27
N ILE A 90 -16.45 -6.81 -22.99
CA ILE A 90 -17.13 -5.71 -22.29
C ILE A 90 -16.19 -5.18 -21.21
N ALA A 91 -15.80 -3.91 -21.32
CA ALA A 91 -14.94 -3.23 -20.36
C ALA A 91 -15.75 -2.15 -19.64
N ILE A 92 -15.99 -2.34 -18.35
CA ILE A 92 -16.76 -1.41 -17.51
C ILE A 92 -15.79 -0.53 -16.70
N GLN A 93 -15.92 0.78 -16.82
CA GLN A 93 -15.18 1.76 -16.04
C GLN A 93 -16.15 2.63 -15.23
N VAL A 94 -15.88 2.79 -13.94
CA VAL A 94 -16.69 3.62 -13.05
C VAL A 94 -15.90 4.85 -12.64
N HIS A 95 -16.55 6.00 -12.72
CA HIS A 95 -15.98 7.31 -12.41
C HIS A 95 -16.76 7.93 -11.25
N LEU A 96 -16.10 7.99 -10.09
CA LEU A 96 -16.52 8.77 -8.93
C LEU A 96 -15.60 9.97 -8.83
N SER A 97 -16.12 11.15 -9.15
CA SER A 97 -15.34 12.39 -9.22
C SER A 97 -15.78 13.35 -8.10
N PRO A 98 -14.99 14.38 -7.77
CA PRO A 98 -15.40 15.37 -6.78
C PRO A 98 -16.70 16.11 -7.15
N LEU A 99 -17.14 16.06 -8.42
CA LEU A 99 -18.40 16.64 -8.85
C LEU A 99 -19.60 15.92 -8.22
N CYS A 100 -19.52 14.61 -7.97
CA CYS A 100 -20.63 13.86 -7.38
C CYS A 100 -20.61 13.84 -5.86
N SER A 101 -19.45 14.00 -5.24
CA SER A 101 -19.33 14.21 -3.79
C SER A 101 -17.93 14.71 -3.45
N SER A 102 -17.83 15.61 -2.47
CA SER A 102 -16.55 16.10 -1.96
C SER A 102 -15.68 15.03 -1.30
N ARG A 103 -16.20 13.80 -1.12
CA ARG A 103 -15.41 12.66 -0.64
C ARG A 103 -14.40 12.14 -1.66
N PHE A 104 -14.58 12.46 -2.94
CA PHE A 104 -13.72 11.99 -4.03
C PHE A 104 -12.73 13.08 -4.46
N SER A 105 -11.50 12.70 -4.80
CA SER A 105 -10.44 13.60 -5.25
C SER A 105 -10.32 13.61 -6.79
N LEU A 106 -9.79 14.70 -7.34
CA LEU A 106 -9.49 14.80 -8.78
C LEU A 106 -8.29 13.89 -9.11
N GLY A 107 -8.42 13.03 -10.12
CA GLY A 107 -7.32 12.21 -10.60
C GLY A 107 -7.73 10.76 -10.86
N ARG A 108 -6.93 9.80 -10.34
CA ARG A 108 -7.14 8.36 -10.53
C ARG A 108 -8.50 7.93 -9.91
N PRO A 109 -9.19 6.93 -10.50
CA PRO A 109 -10.43 6.39 -9.93
C PRO A 109 -10.23 5.97 -8.47
N SER A 110 -11.19 6.29 -7.60
CA SER A 110 -11.16 5.90 -6.19
C SER A 110 -11.24 4.37 -6.02
N GLU A 111 -10.80 3.84 -4.88
CA GLU A 111 -10.97 2.41 -4.57
C GLU A 111 -12.43 1.98 -4.62
N GLU A 112 -13.35 2.84 -4.18
CA GLU A 112 -14.80 2.63 -4.28
C GLU A 112 -15.23 2.51 -5.75
N ALA A 113 -14.73 3.39 -6.64
CA ALA A 113 -15.01 3.31 -8.06
C ALA A 113 -14.48 2.00 -8.68
N HIS A 114 -13.26 1.59 -8.32
CA HIS A 114 -12.68 0.34 -8.82
C HIS A 114 -13.43 -0.90 -8.29
N SER A 115 -13.81 -0.89 -7.00
CA SER A 115 -14.59 -1.96 -6.36
C SER A 115 -15.96 -2.12 -7.02
N ILE A 116 -16.69 -1.01 -7.22
CA ILE A 116 -17.98 -1.02 -7.92
C ILE A 116 -17.79 -1.48 -9.37
N GLY A 117 -16.76 -1.01 -10.07
CA GLY A 117 -16.47 -1.45 -11.45
C GLY A 117 -16.19 -2.95 -11.56
N SER A 118 -15.41 -3.50 -10.63
CA SER A 118 -15.15 -4.94 -10.55
C SER A 118 -16.41 -5.75 -10.26
N GLN A 119 -17.26 -5.28 -9.34
CA GLN A 119 -18.54 -5.91 -9.02
C GLN A 119 -19.49 -5.90 -10.22
N LEU A 120 -19.65 -4.75 -10.89
CA LEU A 120 -20.47 -4.63 -12.08
C LEU A 120 -19.96 -5.52 -13.21
N SER A 121 -18.64 -5.61 -13.40
CA SER A 121 -18.04 -6.52 -14.38
C SER A 121 -18.38 -7.98 -14.07
N ARG A 122 -18.24 -8.41 -12.81
CA ARG A 122 -18.62 -9.77 -12.39
C ARG A 122 -20.12 -10.04 -12.56
N ILE A 123 -20.98 -9.06 -12.34
CA ILE A 123 -22.41 -9.21 -12.55
C ILE A 123 -22.69 -9.34 -14.06
N VAL A 124 -22.33 -8.34 -14.85
CA VAL A 124 -22.68 -8.27 -16.28
C VAL A 124 -22.00 -9.38 -17.09
N VAL A 125 -20.69 -9.57 -16.91
CA VAL A 125 -19.91 -10.58 -17.65
C VAL A 125 -20.03 -11.95 -16.99
N GLY A 126 -19.90 -12.02 -15.67
CA GLY A 126 -19.86 -13.29 -14.95
C GLY A 126 -21.22 -13.99 -14.85
N SER A 127 -22.34 -13.25 -14.78
CA SER A 127 -23.67 -13.87 -14.83
C SER A 127 -24.15 -14.15 -16.26
N ARG A 128 -23.39 -13.72 -17.29
CA ARG A 128 -23.74 -13.83 -18.72
C ARG A 128 -24.98 -13.03 -19.13
N VAL A 129 -25.06 -11.77 -18.72
CA VAL A 129 -26.14 -10.86 -19.16
C VAL A 129 -26.14 -10.71 -20.69
N VAL A 130 -24.95 -10.77 -21.30
CA VAL A 130 -24.74 -10.79 -22.75
C VAL A 130 -23.75 -11.92 -23.04
N GLU A 131 -24.12 -12.90 -23.85
CA GLU A 131 -23.16 -13.90 -24.34
C GLU A 131 -22.08 -13.23 -25.22
N MET A 132 -20.80 -13.46 -24.92
CA MET A 132 -19.68 -12.77 -25.57
C MET A 132 -19.54 -13.16 -27.05
N GLU A 133 -20.10 -14.31 -27.44
CA GLU A 133 -20.20 -14.78 -28.82
C GLU A 133 -21.07 -13.87 -29.67
N ASN A 134 -22.09 -13.22 -29.08
CA ASN A 134 -22.95 -12.25 -29.78
C ASN A 134 -22.20 -10.97 -30.19
N LEU A 135 -21.00 -10.76 -29.66
CA LEU A 135 -20.13 -9.65 -30.00
C LEU A 135 -19.09 -10.00 -31.08
N CYS A 136 -19.05 -11.24 -31.57
CA CYS A 136 -18.14 -11.66 -32.63
C CYS A 136 -18.55 -11.07 -33.99
N ILE A 137 -17.60 -10.49 -34.71
CA ILE A 137 -17.80 -10.02 -36.09
C ILE A 137 -17.26 -11.08 -37.06
N ALA A 138 -16.00 -11.47 -36.88
CA ALA A 138 -15.38 -12.59 -37.56
C ALA A 138 -14.39 -13.30 -36.67
N LYS A 139 -14.55 -14.63 -36.58
CA LYS A 139 -13.75 -15.51 -35.74
C LYS A 139 -12.24 -15.30 -35.97
N SER A 140 -11.50 -15.12 -34.89
CA SER A 140 -10.06 -14.85 -34.83
C SER A 140 -9.57 -13.57 -35.53
N LYS A 141 -10.47 -12.78 -36.13
CA LYS A 141 -10.11 -11.56 -36.87
C LYS A 141 -10.59 -10.31 -36.14
N ALA A 142 -11.88 -10.24 -35.83
CA ALA A 142 -12.49 -9.05 -35.26
C ALA A 142 -13.71 -9.37 -34.38
N ALA A 143 -13.84 -8.66 -33.28
CA ALA A 143 -15.03 -8.63 -32.44
C ALA A 143 -15.27 -7.23 -31.88
N TRP A 144 -16.50 -6.99 -31.44
CA TRP A 144 -16.89 -5.79 -30.74
C TRP A 144 -16.28 -5.74 -29.34
N LYS A 145 -15.75 -4.57 -29.01
CA LYS A 145 -15.35 -4.17 -27.66
C LYS A 145 -16.28 -3.06 -27.19
N LEU A 146 -17.10 -3.37 -26.20
CA LEU A 146 -18.03 -2.43 -25.58
C LEU A 146 -17.30 -1.75 -24.42
N MET A 147 -17.02 -0.46 -24.57
CA MET A 147 -16.48 0.38 -23.50
C MET A 147 -17.65 1.05 -22.78
N VAL A 148 -17.94 0.58 -21.57
CA VAL A 148 -19.06 1.05 -20.75
C VAL A 148 -18.52 2.00 -19.69
N ASP A 149 -18.65 3.30 -19.95
CA ASP A 149 -18.25 4.35 -19.03
C ASP A 149 -19.45 4.71 -18.11
N VAL A 150 -19.28 4.56 -16.80
CA VAL A 150 -20.29 4.83 -15.78
C VAL A 150 -19.86 6.03 -14.94
N TYR A 151 -20.54 7.15 -15.07
CA TYR A 151 -20.28 8.38 -14.32
C TYR A 151 -21.33 8.57 -13.24
N CYS A 152 -20.91 8.57 -11.98
CA CYS A 152 -21.76 9.07 -10.91
C CYS A 152 -21.77 10.60 -10.98
N VAL A 153 -22.96 11.19 -11.13
CA VAL A 153 -23.19 12.64 -11.24
C VAL A 153 -23.47 13.24 -9.86
N ASP A 154 -24.19 12.53 -9.00
CA ASP A 154 -24.49 12.92 -7.62
C ASP A 154 -24.49 11.64 -6.76
N HIS A 155 -23.74 11.63 -5.66
CA HIS A 155 -23.56 10.45 -4.79
C HIS A 155 -24.23 10.69 -3.44
N ASP A 156 -25.41 10.09 -3.29
CA ASP A 156 -26.15 10.01 -2.02
C ASP A 156 -26.37 8.55 -1.60
N GLY A 157 -25.37 7.68 -1.80
CA GLY A 157 -25.42 6.26 -1.44
C GLY A 157 -26.20 5.38 -2.43
N ASN A 158 -26.02 4.08 -2.31
CA ASN A 158 -26.54 3.05 -3.22
C ASN A 158 -26.12 3.21 -4.69
N VAL A 159 -24.84 3.53 -4.93
CA VAL A 159 -24.32 3.74 -6.29
C VAL A 159 -24.28 2.46 -7.11
N LEU A 160 -24.05 1.30 -6.49
CA LEU A 160 -23.99 0.00 -7.19
C LEU A 160 -25.31 -0.31 -7.88
N ASP A 161 -26.45 -0.21 -7.18
CA ASP A 161 -27.77 -0.52 -7.72
C ASP A 161 -28.15 0.44 -8.85
N ALA A 162 -27.88 1.74 -8.66
CA ALA A 162 -28.12 2.78 -9.67
C ALA A 162 -27.25 2.56 -10.91
N ALA A 163 -25.98 2.20 -10.74
CA ALA A 163 -25.05 1.91 -11.82
C ALA A 163 -25.43 0.67 -12.61
N LEU A 164 -25.80 -0.43 -11.93
CA LEU A 164 -26.26 -1.65 -12.61
C LEU A 164 -27.54 -1.37 -13.40
N THR A 165 -28.52 -0.71 -12.79
CA THR A 165 -29.77 -0.34 -13.47
C THR A 165 -29.50 0.53 -14.71
N SER A 166 -28.54 1.46 -14.63
CA SER A 166 -28.14 2.30 -15.75
C SER A 166 -27.47 1.48 -16.86
N ILE A 167 -26.52 0.60 -16.52
CA ILE A 167 -25.89 -0.29 -17.51
C ILE A 167 -26.92 -1.17 -18.22
N MET A 168 -27.85 -1.78 -17.48
CA MET A 168 -28.90 -2.62 -18.06
C MET A 168 -29.78 -1.84 -19.04
N ALA A 169 -30.15 -0.60 -18.69
CA ALA A 169 -30.92 0.26 -19.59
C ALA A 169 -30.14 0.62 -20.86
N ALA A 170 -28.85 0.98 -20.74
CA ALA A 170 -28.00 1.31 -21.87
C ALA A 170 -27.73 0.08 -22.77
N LEU A 171 -27.54 -1.11 -22.22
CA LEU A 171 -27.34 -2.34 -23.01
C LEU A 171 -28.60 -2.71 -23.80
N LYS A 172 -29.79 -2.58 -23.20
CA LYS A 172 -31.07 -2.88 -23.87
C LYS A 172 -31.38 -1.96 -25.05
N THR A 173 -30.89 -0.72 -25.03
CA THR A 173 -31.10 0.23 -26.14
C THR A 173 -29.95 0.24 -27.15
N LEU A 174 -28.89 -0.52 -26.92
CA LEU A 174 -27.72 -0.56 -27.79
C LEU A 174 -28.04 -1.28 -29.10
N LYS A 175 -27.65 -0.66 -30.22
CA LYS A 175 -27.68 -1.25 -31.55
C LYS A 175 -26.25 -1.32 -32.10
N LEU A 176 -25.85 -2.49 -32.55
CA LEU A 176 -24.57 -2.73 -33.20
C LEU A 176 -24.69 -2.40 -34.70
N PRO A 177 -23.85 -1.51 -35.24
CA PRO A 177 -23.90 -1.16 -36.65
C PRO A 177 -23.44 -2.35 -37.52
N ALA A 178 -23.94 -2.41 -38.74
CA ALA A 178 -23.49 -3.40 -39.72
C ALA A 178 -22.00 -3.17 -40.06
N THR A 179 -21.27 -4.27 -40.27
CA THR A 179 -19.82 -4.23 -40.53
C THR A 179 -19.45 -5.09 -41.72
N SER A 180 -18.49 -4.62 -42.51
CA SER A 180 -17.87 -5.35 -43.62
C SER A 180 -16.38 -5.50 -43.37
N ILE A 181 -15.81 -6.64 -43.74
CA ILE A 181 -14.38 -6.91 -43.57
C ILE A 181 -13.73 -6.90 -44.95
N ASN A 182 -12.70 -6.08 -45.12
CA ASN A 182 -11.85 -6.15 -46.31
C ASN A 182 -10.86 -7.31 -46.15
N GLU A 183 -10.94 -8.31 -47.04
CA GLU A 183 -10.14 -9.54 -46.96
C GLU A 183 -8.64 -9.30 -47.18
N THR A 184 -8.27 -8.17 -47.76
CA THR A 184 -6.88 -7.85 -48.14
C THR A 184 -6.05 -7.25 -47.00
N ASP A 185 -6.66 -6.41 -46.17
CA ASP A 185 -6.02 -5.69 -45.07
C ASP A 185 -6.58 -6.07 -43.68
N ASN A 186 -7.61 -6.94 -43.63
CA ASN A 186 -8.38 -7.31 -42.43
C ASN A 186 -8.96 -6.10 -41.68
N VAL A 187 -9.18 -4.97 -42.36
CA VAL A 187 -9.79 -3.79 -41.76
C VAL A 187 -11.30 -3.96 -41.74
N VAL A 188 -11.90 -3.81 -40.56
CA VAL A 188 -13.36 -3.79 -40.38
C VAL A 188 -13.86 -2.37 -40.60
N SER A 189 -14.77 -2.21 -41.55
CA SER A 189 -15.44 -0.93 -41.82
C SER A 189 -16.92 -1.03 -41.43
N ILE A 190 -17.45 0.04 -40.84
CA ILE A 190 -18.88 0.18 -40.57
C ILE A 190 -19.58 0.50 -41.90
N VAL A 191 -20.67 -0.20 -42.20
CA VAL A 191 -21.49 0.02 -43.40
C VAL A 191 -22.64 0.96 -43.02
N PRO A 192 -22.62 2.25 -43.39
CA PRO A 192 -23.57 3.24 -42.85
C PRO A 192 -25.03 3.03 -43.28
N ASP A 193 -25.24 2.44 -44.46
CA ASP A 193 -26.57 2.30 -45.08
C ASP A 193 -27.27 0.98 -44.74
N GLU A 194 -26.65 0.12 -43.95
CA GLU A 194 -27.22 -1.15 -43.50
C GLU A 194 -27.86 -1.05 -42.11
N PRO A 195 -28.95 -1.80 -41.84
CA PRO A 195 -29.66 -1.70 -40.59
C PRO A 195 -28.82 -2.21 -39.42
N ALA A 196 -28.71 -1.40 -38.37
CA ALA A 196 -28.07 -1.79 -37.12
C ALA A 196 -28.90 -2.84 -36.35
N THR A 197 -28.24 -3.86 -35.80
CA THR A 197 -28.86 -4.98 -35.08
C THR A 197 -28.92 -4.68 -33.59
N PRO A 198 -30.07 -4.79 -32.91
CA PRO A 198 -30.14 -4.67 -31.45
C PRO A 198 -29.25 -5.70 -30.76
N LEU A 199 -28.54 -5.29 -29.70
CA LEU A 199 -27.77 -6.23 -28.88
C LEU A 199 -28.73 -7.18 -28.15
N GLN A 200 -28.45 -8.48 -28.23
CA GLN A 200 -29.19 -9.48 -27.45
C GLN A 200 -28.72 -9.46 -25.99
N VAL A 201 -29.64 -9.14 -25.08
CA VAL A 201 -29.47 -9.25 -23.63
C VAL A 201 -30.22 -10.50 -23.20
N ASP A 202 -29.52 -11.50 -22.66
CA ASP A 202 -30.07 -12.84 -22.42
C ASP A 202 -30.96 -12.90 -21.17
N HIS A 203 -30.64 -12.10 -20.15
CA HIS A 203 -31.49 -11.90 -18.98
C HIS A 203 -31.22 -10.56 -18.31
N ASP A 204 -32.18 -10.12 -17.51
CA ASP A 204 -32.03 -8.93 -16.68
C ASP A 204 -31.34 -9.23 -15.36
N ALA A 205 -30.53 -8.31 -14.88
CA ALA A 205 -29.90 -8.37 -13.57
C ALA A 205 -30.20 -7.08 -12.77
N TYR A 206 -30.65 -7.26 -11.53
CA TYR A 206 -30.94 -6.18 -10.59
C TYR A 206 -30.20 -6.40 -9.29
N ALA A 207 -29.71 -5.31 -8.68
CA ALA A 207 -29.08 -5.33 -7.38
C ALA A 207 -29.98 -4.60 -6.37
N THR A 208 -30.00 -5.13 -5.15
CA THR A 208 -30.61 -4.47 -3.99
C THR A 208 -29.57 -4.40 -2.88
N SER A 209 -29.17 -3.18 -2.51
CA SER A 209 -28.23 -2.90 -1.43
C SER A 209 -28.92 -2.61 -0.11
N PHE A 210 -28.28 -3.04 0.96
CA PHE A 210 -28.73 -2.98 2.35
C PHE A 210 -27.62 -2.44 3.25
N ALA A 211 -28.00 -1.65 4.27
CA ALA A 211 -27.11 -1.19 5.33
C ALA A 211 -27.64 -1.62 6.70
N VAL A 212 -26.76 -2.10 7.58
CA VAL A 212 -27.09 -2.42 8.97
C VAL A 212 -26.66 -1.27 9.86
N VAL A 213 -27.60 -0.53 10.43
CA VAL A 213 -27.33 0.60 11.32
C VAL A 213 -28.01 0.32 12.67
N ASP A 214 -27.24 0.28 13.75
CA ASP A 214 -27.72 -0.05 15.11
C ASP A 214 -28.59 -1.33 15.17
N GLY A 215 -28.23 -2.35 14.38
CA GLY A 215 -28.95 -3.62 14.31
C GLY A 215 -30.23 -3.60 13.46
N VAL A 216 -30.57 -2.47 12.84
CA VAL A 216 -31.69 -2.33 11.90
C VAL A 216 -31.16 -2.46 10.47
N VAL A 217 -31.81 -3.29 9.65
CA VAL A 217 -31.48 -3.45 8.22
C VAL A 217 -32.29 -2.43 7.41
N LEU A 218 -31.59 -1.57 6.67
CA LEU A 218 -32.15 -0.53 5.82
C LEU A 218 -31.93 -0.90 4.36
N ILE A 219 -33.00 -0.93 3.56
CA ILE A 219 -32.93 -1.10 2.10
C ILE A 219 -32.66 0.25 1.41
N ASP A 220 -31.89 0.24 0.32
CA ASP A 220 -31.56 1.45 -0.45
C ASP A 220 -31.01 2.58 0.46
N PRO A 221 -29.82 2.37 1.05
CA PRO A 221 -29.25 3.28 2.02
C PRO A 221 -28.80 4.60 1.36
N THR A 222 -28.94 5.69 2.11
CA THR A 222 -28.36 6.99 1.78
C THR A 222 -26.87 7.01 2.10
N SER A 223 -26.16 8.00 1.57
CA SER A 223 -24.72 8.18 1.82
C SER A 223 -24.38 8.33 3.31
N GLU A 224 -25.27 8.94 4.09
CA GLU A 224 -25.14 9.09 5.54
C GLU A 224 -25.38 7.77 6.29
N GLU A 225 -26.33 6.96 5.83
CA GLU A 225 -26.62 5.64 6.43
C GLU A 225 -25.51 4.63 6.12
N GLU A 226 -24.97 4.62 4.91
CA GLU A 226 -23.79 3.82 4.56
C GLU A 226 -22.58 4.19 5.43
N LEU A 227 -22.37 5.49 5.69
CA LEU A 227 -21.25 5.97 6.52
C LEU A 227 -21.36 5.54 7.99
N LEU A 228 -22.57 5.34 8.50
CA LEU A 228 -22.85 4.97 9.88
C LEU A 228 -23.16 3.48 10.06
N ALA A 229 -23.22 2.71 8.96
CA ALA A 229 -23.52 1.29 9.00
C ALA A 229 -22.38 0.47 9.60
N SER A 230 -22.74 -0.58 10.35
CA SER A 230 -21.81 -1.61 10.81
C SER A 230 -21.54 -2.68 9.72
N ALA A 231 -22.42 -2.78 8.73
CA ALA A 231 -22.25 -3.61 7.55
C ALA A 231 -23.09 -3.08 6.39
N VAL A 232 -22.58 -3.19 5.16
CA VAL A 232 -23.33 -2.94 3.94
C VAL A 232 -23.26 -4.21 3.09
N PHE A 233 -24.35 -4.63 2.47
CA PHE A 233 -24.33 -5.79 1.58
C PHE A 233 -25.33 -5.62 0.46
N SER A 234 -25.06 -6.22 -0.69
CA SER A 234 -25.96 -6.20 -1.84
C SER A 234 -26.26 -7.61 -2.32
N LEU A 235 -27.50 -7.79 -2.78
CA LEU A 235 -27.99 -9.02 -3.39
C LEU A 235 -28.29 -8.72 -4.85
N THR A 236 -27.73 -9.50 -5.76
CA THR A 236 -28.01 -9.39 -7.19
C THR A 236 -28.84 -10.58 -7.63
N TYR A 237 -29.92 -10.32 -8.36
CA TYR A 237 -30.86 -11.34 -8.84
C TYR A 237 -31.29 -11.09 -10.27
N THR A 238 -31.69 -12.16 -10.96
CA THR A 238 -32.32 -12.06 -12.28
C THR A 238 -33.81 -11.79 -12.17
N THR A 239 -34.45 -11.41 -13.29
CA THR A 239 -35.93 -11.34 -13.39
C THR A 239 -36.64 -12.63 -13.02
N ASP A 240 -35.96 -13.77 -13.20
CA ASP A 240 -36.50 -15.09 -12.85
C ASP A 240 -36.34 -15.43 -11.36
N GLY A 241 -35.85 -14.47 -10.57
CA GLY A 241 -35.63 -14.61 -9.13
C GLY A 241 -34.42 -15.44 -8.76
N GLN A 242 -33.52 -15.74 -9.71
CA GLN A 242 -32.28 -16.45 -9.42
C GLN A 242 -31.25 -15.50 -8.82
N LEU A 243 -30.64 -15.90 -7.71
CA LEU A 243 -29.57 -15.14 -7.08
C LEU A 243 -28.27 -15.25 -7.91
N CYS A 244 -27.83 -14.14 -8.49
CA CYS A 244 -26.58 -14.08 -9.27
C CYS A 244 -25.36 -13.92 -8.36
N SER A 245 -25.47 -13.07 -7.34
CA SER A 245 -24.36 -12.79 -6.42
C SER A 245 -24.84 -12.21 -5.10
N VAL A 246 -24.06 -12.48 -4.05
CA VAL A 246 -24.15 -11.81 -2.75
C VAL A 246 -22.84 -11.09 -2.55
N ASN A 247 -22.88 -9.80 -2.28
CA ASN A 247 -21.70 -9.03 -1.94
C ASN A 247 -21.86 -8.49 -0.52
N LYS A 248 -20.94 -8.85 0.37
CA LYS A 248 -20.90 -8.31 1.72
C LYS A 248 -19.72 -7.35 1.83
N ALA A 249 -20.02 -6.06 1.89
CA ALA A 249 -19.07 -5.02 2.26
C ALA A 249 -19.06 -4.88 3.79
N GLU A 250 -18.09 -5.50 4.46
CA GLU A 250 -17.90 -5.25 5.89
C GLU A 250 -17.40 -3.81 6.10
N TYR A 251 -18.31 -2.92 6.47
CA TYR A 251 -17.98 -1.59 7.01
C TYR A 251 -17.52 -1.74 8.47
N ASN A 252 -16.34 -2.31 8.65
CA ASN A 252 -15.63 -2.17 9.91
C ASN A 252 -14.80 -0.90 9.80
N LYS A 253 -14.95 0.06 10.73
CA LYS A 253 -14.06 1.25 10.83
C LYS A 253 -12.57 0.89 10.99
N ASN A 254 -12.25 -0.41 11.04
CA ASN A 254 -10.93 -1.04 10.91
C ASN A 254 -11.08 -2.32 10.04
N LYS A 255 -11.17 -2.19 8.71
CA LYS A 255 -10.76 -3.21 7.72
C LYS A 255 -10.98 -2.67 6.30
N SER A 256 -9.98 -2.88 5.46
CA SER A 256 -10.05 -2.71 4.01
C SER A 256 -11.18 -3.56 3.43
N PHE A 257 -11.75 -3.09 2.32
CA PHE A 257 -12.77 -3.77 1.52
C PHE A 257 -12.37 -5.23 1.30
N CYS A 258 -13.02 -6.14 2.01
CA CYS A 258 -12.84 -7.58 1.84
C CYS A 258 -14.21 -8.15 1.47
N ALA A 259 -14.45 -8.30 0.16
CA ALA A 259 -15.54 -9.11 -0.33
C ALA A 259 -15.22 -10.56 0.03
N MET A 260 -15.89 -11.11 1.05
CA MET A 260 -15.93 -12.55 1.23
C MET A 260 -16.92 -13.12 0.22
N ASN A 261 -16.41 -13.86 -0.75
CA ASN A 261 -17.21 -14.63 -1.70
C ASN A 261 -16.98 -16.13 -1.46
N GLU A 262 -18.07 -16.87 -1.30
CA GLU A 262 -18.11 -18.31 -1.50
C GLU A 262 -18.20 -18.58 -3.01
N ASP A 263 -17.11 -19.01 -3.63
CA ASP A 263 -17.10 -19.43 -5.03
C ASP A 263 -17.75 -20.82 -5.15
N THR A 264 -19.04 -20.86 -5.45
CA THR A 264 -19.67 -22.05 -6.05
C THR A 264 -20.44 -21.66 -7.31
N PRO A 265 -20.09 -22.20 -8.50
CA PRO A 265 -20.90 -22.04 -9.69
C PRO A 265 -22.17 -22.90 -9.55
N LEU A 266 -23.29 -22.27 -9.20
CA LEU A 266 -24.62 -22.90 -9.18
C LEU A 266 -25.20 -22.99 -10.61
N TRP A 267 -24.51 -23.73 -11.48
CA TRP A 267 -25.08 -24.21 -12.75
C TRP A 267 -24.71 -25.67 -12.98
N ARG A 268 -25.24 -26.55 -12.11
CA ARG A 268 -25.49 -27.96 -12.42
C ARG A 268 -26.77 -28.43 -11.72
N SER A 269 -27.61 -29.15 -12.47
CA SER A 269 -28.86 -29.80 -12.05
C SER A 269 -28.68 -30.77 -10.86
N PRO A 270 -29.76 -31.14 -10.14
CA PRO A 270 -29.70 -31.53 -8.73
C PRO A 270 -29.46 -33.03 -8.51
N THR A 271 -28.49 -33.38 -7.67
CA THR A 271 -28.52 -34.64 -6.92
C THR A 271 -27.98 -34.43 -5.50
N SER A 272 -28.94 -34.51 -4.56
CA SER A 272 -28.82 -34.85 -3.14
C SER A 272 -27.43 -35.05 -2.52
N ALA A 273 -27.07 -34.21 -1.55
CA ALA A 273 -26.46 -34.63 -0.29
C ALA A 273 -26.51 -33.48 0.74
N VAL A 274 -27.24 -33.73 1.83
CA VAL A 274 -27.34 -32.86 3.01
C VAL A 274 -26.16 -33.14 3.94
N VAL A 275 -25.47 -32.11 4.41
CA VAL A 275 -24.62 -32.19 5.62
C VAL A 275 -24.98 -31.01 6.54
N PRO A 276 -25.40 -31.24 7.79
CA PRO A 276 -25.90 -30.20 8.69
C PRO A 276 -24.81 -29.65 9.62
N GLY A 277 -24.82 -28.32 9.84
CA GLY A 277 -24.24 -27.75 11.06
C GLY A 277 -23.67 -26.33 10.95
N SER A 278 -24.51 -25.29 11.01
CA SER A 278 -24.25 -24.10 11.84
C SER A 278 -25.51 -23.23 11.97
N THR A 279 -25.74 -22.73 13.19
CA THR A 279 -27.02 -22.21 13.68
C THR A 279 -27.34 -20.76 13.23
N VAL A 280 -26.60 -20.21 12.25
CA VAL A 280 -26.76 -18.82 11.79
C VAL A 280 -27.84 -18.69 10.68
N CYS A 281 -28.15 -19.78 9.96
CA CYS A 281 -29.09 -19.76 8.83
C CYS A 281 -30.59 -19.69 9.22
N LYS A 282 -30.96 -19.83 10.49
CA LYS A 282 -32.38 -19.80 10.89
C LYS A 282 -32.96 -18.37 11.01
N GLY A 283 -32.12 -17.35 11.17
CA GLY A 283 -32.58 -15.94 11.24
C GLY A 283 -32.80 -15.30 9.86
N LEU A 284 -32.08 -15.76 8.83
CA LEU A 284 -32.10 -15.16 7.49
C LEU A 284 -33.32 -15.61 6.65
N LEU A 285 -33.87 -16.80 6.94
CA LEU A 285 -35.00 -17.36 6.21
C LEU A 285 -36.35 -16.70 6.57
N LEU A 286 -36.45 -16.06 7.75
CA LEU A 286 -37.70 -15.46 8.22
C LEU A 286 -37.99 -14.09 7.55
N VAL A 287 -36.95 -13.42 7.03
CA VAL A 287 -37.08 -12.13 6.34
C VAL A 287 -37.52 -12.30 4.88
N MET A 288 -37.28 -13.47 4.28
CA MET A 288 -37.69 -13.74 2.89
C MET A 288 -39.20 -13.94 2.69
N THR A 289 -39.97 -14.24 3.74
CA THR A 289 -41.41 -14.52 3.61
C THR A 289 -42.30 -13.27 3.72
N VAL A 290 -41.77 -12.12 4.16
CA VAL A 290 -42.59 -10.92 4.44
C VAL A 290 -42.52 -9.86 3.32
N CYS A 291 -41.61 -9.97 2.35
CA CYS A 291 -41.49 -9.01 1.24
C CYS A 291 -42.12 -9.47 -0.09
N PHE A 292 -42.60 -10.70 -0.19
CA PHE A 292 -43.37 -11.19 -1.35
C PHE A 292 -44.87 -11.02 -1.11
N ILE A 293 -45.38 -9.81 -1.28
CA ILE A 293 -46.72 -9.42 -1.79
C ILE A 293 -46.67 -7.88 -1.85
N GLY A 294 -46.47 -7.32 -3.05
CA GLY A 294 -46.46 -5.86 -3.20
C GLY A 294 -45.84 -5.31 -4.48
N SER A 295 -45.84 -6.05 -5.59
CA SER A 295 -45.51 -5.49 -6.90
C SER A 295 -46.79 -5.18 -7.65
N ALA A 296 -47.06 -3.90 -7.95
CA ALA A 296 -47.53 -3.40 -9.25
C ALA A 296 -48.14 -2.00 -9.11
N MET A 297 -47.50 -1.02 -9.74
CA MET A 297 -48.07 0.06 -10.57
C MET A 297 -47.14 1.27 -10.56
N LEU A 298 -46.32 1.38 -11.62
CA LEU A 298 -45.72 2.65 -12.01
C LEU A 298 -46.85 3.58 -12.50
N SER A 299 -46.91 4.80 -11.99
CA SER A 299 -47.62 5.91 -12.63
C SER A 299 -46.86 7.21 -12.39
N ILE A 300 -46.54 7.89 -13.49
CA ILE A 300 -45.91 9.20 -13.57
C ILE A 300 -47.02 10.26 -13.51
N THR A 301 -46.97 11.24 -12.59
CA THR A 301 -47.29 12.66 -12.90
C THR A 301 -46.91 13.68 -11.81
N VAL A 302 -46.71 14.89 -12.33
CA VAL A 302 -46.23 16.20 -11.88
C VAL A 302 -47.08 16.95 -10.81
N GLN A 303 -46.38 17.85 -10.07
CA GLN A 303 -46.79 19.10 -9.39
C GLN A 303 -47.23 19.13 -7.89
N SER A 304 -46.63 20.15 -7.25
CA SER A 304 -46.69 20.73 -5.89
C SER A 304 -48.04 21.35 -5.46
N PRO A 305 -48.15 22.11 -4.35
CA PRO A 305 -47.74 21.90 -2.93
C PRO A 305 -48.88 22.28 -1.95
N VAL A 306 -48.94 21.76 -0.72
CA VAL A 306 -49.62 22.49 0.39
C VAL A 306 -48.97 22.19 1.75
N ALA A 307 -48.83 23.26 2.53
CA ALA A 307 -48.22 23.39 3.85
C ALA A 307 -49.13 22.94 5.02
N PHE A 308 -48.71 23.37 6.23
CA PHE A 308 -49.28 23.21 7.58
C PHE A 308 -48.81 21.97 8.35
N ALA A 309 -48.56 22.01 9.66
CA ALA A 309 -48.20 23.03 10.63
C ALA A 309 -47.79 22.26 11.90
N THR A 310 -46.85 22.80 12.66
CA THR A 310 -46.51 22.40 14.05
C THR A 310 -47.69 22.69 14.99
N PRO A 311 -47.76 22.08 16.20
CA PRO A 311 -47.08 22.66 17.38
C PRO A 311 -46.56 21.59 18.39
N GLU A 312 -45.42 21.82 19.06
CA GLU A 312 -45.27 22.17 20.50
C GLU A 312 -45.82 21.10 21.48
N SER A 313 -45.23 20.72 22.62
CA SER A 313 -44.29 21.33 23.56
C SER A 313 -43.94 20.32 24.67
N ASN A 314 -43.05 20.73 25.58
CA ASN A 314 -42.93 20.34 27.00
C ASN A 314 -41.74 19.47 27.45
N VAL A 315 -40.62 20.17 27.61
CA VAL A 315 -39.79 20.32 28.84
C VAL A 315 -40.15 19.45 30.07
N ALA A 316 -39.14 18.75 30.61
CA ALA A 316 -38.92 18.62 32.06
C ALA A 316 -37.44 18.29 32.37
N THR A 317 -36.80 19.20 33.09
CA THR A 317 -35.47 19.14 33.74
C THR A 317 -35.44 18.21 34.96
N ILE A 318 -34.33 17.50 35.20
CA ILE A 318 -33.79 17.19 36.53
C ILE A 318 -32.25 17.24 36.48
N SER A 319 -31.65 17.93 37.45
CA SER A 319 -30.22 18.14 37.68
C SER A 319 -29.75 17.38 38.93
N GLU A 320 -28.42 17.19 38.99
CA GLU A 320 -27.52 17.00 40.15
C GLU A 320 -26.89 15.61 40.34
N THR A 321 -25.56 15.54 40.14
CA THR A 321 -24.54 15.40 41.22
C THR A 321 -23.14 15.19 40.62
N ALA A 322 -22.16 16.01 41.03
CA ALA A 322 -20.80 15.59 41.43
C ALA A 322 -19.82 16.79 41.49
N GLN A 323 -19.53 17.24 42.71
CA GLN A 323 -18.27 17.87 43.08
C GLN A 323 -17.50 16.87 43.95
N LEU A 324 -16.23 16.60 43.62
CA LEU A 324 -15.20 16.22 44.58
C LEU A 324 -13.82 16.26 43.91
N LEU A 325 -12.85 16.84 44.63
CA LEU A 325 -11.40 16.82 44.48
C LEU A 325 -10.74 18.06 43.84
N THR A 326 -10.36 18.98 44.72
CA THR A 326 -9.24 19.92 44.56
C THR A 326 -8.10 19.54 45.52
N GLU A 327 -6.90 20.00 45.13
CA GLU A 327 -5.68 20.26 45.92
C GLU A 327 -4.53 19.25 45.84
N VAL A 328 -3.49 19.62 45.08
CA VAL A 328 -2.10 19.29 45.41
C VAL A 328 -1.26 20.58 45.38
N ASN A 329 -0.49 20.71 46.45
CA ASN A 329 0.23 21.86 46.96
C ASN A 329 1.59 22.08 46.24
N THR A 330 1.85 23.30 45.79
CA THR A 330 3.10 23.72 45.15
C THR A 330 4.18 24.03 46.19
N ASN A 331 5.04 23.07 46.55
CA ASN A 331 6.27 23.39 47.31
C ASN A 331 7.46 22.40 47.14
N GLU A 332 7.42 21.46 46.18
CA GLU A 332 8.55 20.53 45.93
C GLU A 332 9.34 20.74 44.62
N ILE A 333 9.08 21.81 43.86
CA ILE A 333 9.83 22.07 42.62
C ILE A 333 11.04 22.95 42.92
N LYS A 334 12.09 22.37 43.52
CA LYS A 334 13.41 23.02 43.52
C LYS A 334 14.64 22.11 43.53
N ASN A 335 14.51 20.78 43.43
CA ASN A 335 15.70 19.92 43.37
C ASN A 335 15.54 18.59 42.60
N SER A 336 14.89 18.62 41.44
CA SER A 336 15.05 17.55 40.46
C SER A 336 15.06 18.13 39.04
N ARG A 337 16.21 18.07 38.37
CA ARG A 337 16.26 18.13 36.90
C ARG A 337 15.71 16.79 36.39
N VAL A 338 14.39 16.64 36.45
CA VAL A 338 13.67 15.61 35.70
C VAL A 338 13.51 16.15 34.28
N ASP A 339 13.92 15.31 33.34
CA ASP A 339 13.85 15.49 31.89
C ASP A 339 12.49 16.07 31.49
N THR A 340 12.50 17.25 30.88
CA THR A 340 11.29 17.88 30.33
C THR A 340 10.67 16.93 29.31
N THR A 341 9.38 16.66 29.43
CA THR A 341 8.57 15.84 28.52
C THR A 341 8.85 16.21 27.05
N TYR A 342 9.65 15.40 26.35
CA TYR A 342 9.88 15.55 24.91
C TYR A 342 8.66 15.03 24.17
N ASP A 343 7.79 15.94 23.72
CA ASP A 343 6.76 15.62 22.74
C ASP A 343 7.40 15.57 21.35
N ASP A 344 7.88 14.39 20.95
CA ASP A 344 8.47 14.17 19.63
C ASP A 344 7.40 14.10 18.52
N ARG A 345 6.12 14.41 18.79
CA ARG A 345 5.05 14.30 17.79
C ARG A 345 5.26 15.26 16.62
N VAL A 346 5.03 14.74 15.42
CA VAL A 346 4.91 15.53 14.20
C VAL A 346 3.43 15.85 13.99
N LEU A 347 3.03 17.08 14.32
CA LEU A 347 1.62 17.52 14.23
C LEU A 347 1.27 18.14 12.87
N PHE A 348 2.28 18.56 12.11
CA PHE A 348 2.13 19.23 10.83
C PHE A 348 3.33 18.92 9.94
N LEU A 349 3.06 18.53 8.68
CA LEU A 349 4.07 18.36 7.65
C LEU A 349 3.95 19.45 6.60
N PRO A 350 4.98 20.29 6.41
CA PRO A 350 5.00 21.27 5.32
C PRO A 350 4.78 20.60 3.96
N GLY A 351 3.91 21.17 3.14
CA GLY A 351 3.51 20.58 1.86
C GLY A 351 2.43 19.49 1.95
N PHE A 352 1.97 19.12 3.17
CA PHE A 352 0.81 18.25 3.38
C PHE A 352 -0.28 18.89 4.26
N GLY A 353 0.05 19.24 5.50
CA GLY A 353 -0.91 19.50 6.56
C GLY A 353 -0.75 18.55 7.74
N ALA A 354 -1.83 18.25 8.45
CA ALA A 354 -1.83 17.25 9.52
C ALA A 354 -1.54 15.86 8.93
N PRO A 355 -0.57 15.09 9.48
CA PRO A 355 -0.31 13.72 9.05
C PRO A 355 -1.54 12.81 9.15
N LEU A 356 -1.63 11.81 8.26
CA LEU A 356 -2.72 10.82 8.28
C LEU A 356 -2.57 9.79 9.41
N GLU A 357 -1.33 9.51 9.80
CA GLU A 357 -0.94 8.57 10.84
C GLU A 357 -0.20 9.30 11.97
N LYS A 358 -0.19 8.71 13.17
CA LYS A 358 0.62 9.24 14.25
C LYS A 358 2.10 9.13 13.89
N GLN A 359 2.84 10.21 14.07
CA GLN A 359 4.26 10.27 13.75
C GLN A 359 5.06 10.84 14.91
N TYR A 360 6.26 10.32 15.10
CA TYR A 360 7.23 10.87 16.03
C TYR A 360 8.56 11.07 15.31
N ALA A 361 9.14 12.26 15.41
CA ALA A 361 10.44 12.57 14.87
C ALA A 361 11.27 13.32 15.91
N GLY A 362 12.54 12.98 16.02
CA GLY A 362 13.41 13.62 17.00
C GLY A 362 14.80 12.99 17.09
N LEU A 363 15.55 13.47 18.06
CA LEU A 363 16.92 13.04 18.31
C LEU A 363 17.01 12.21 19.60
N VAL A 364 17.77 11.11 19.53
CA VAL A 364 18.11 10.26 20.68
C VAL A 364 19.62 10.24 20.92
N GLY A 365 20.04 10.43 22.17
CA GLY A 365 21.47 10.46 22.53
C GLY A 365 22.07 9.05 22.60
N VAL A 366 23.16 8.83 21.87
CA VAL A 366 23.84 7.53 21.74
C VAL A 366 25.29 7.54 22.25
N ASN A 367 25.89 8.73 22.41
CA ASN A 367 27.24 8.87 22.98
C ASN A 367 27.27 10.03 23.99
N LYS A 368 27.52 9.71 25.28
CA LYS A 368 27.60 10.71 26.36
C LYS A 368 28.85 11.58 26.28
N LEU A 369 29.98 11.04 25.79
CA LEU A 369 31.27 11.73 25.76
C LEU A 369 31.24 12.88 24.74
N ASN A 370 30.68 12.65 23.55
CA ASN A 370 30.74 13.60 22.43
C ASN A 370 29.36 14.13 21.99
N ALA A 371 28.35 13.93 22.84
CA ALA A 371 26.95 14.30 22.60
C ALA A 371 26.41 13.81 21.23
N GLY A 372 26.82 12.60 20.82
CA GLY A 372 26.34 11.97 19.59
C GLY A 372 24.84 11.67 19.68
N LYS A 373 24.10 12.02 18.64
CA LYS A 373 22.65 11.86 18.54
C LYS A 373 22.25 11.24 17.21
N LEU A 374 21.40 10.21 17.26
CA LEU A 374 20.73 9.68 16.07
C LEU A 374 19.38 10.37 15.90
N PHE A 375 19.05 10.75 14.67
CA PHE A 375 17.72 11.18 14.28
C PHE A 375 16.89 9.96 13.90
N TYR A 376 15.65 9.92 14.38
CA TYR A 376 14.67 8.93 13.96
C TYR A 376 13.39 9.61 13.50
N TRP A 377 12.67 8.94 12.60
CA TRP A 377 11.30 9.28 12.25
C TRP A 377 10.47 8.00 12.20
N PHE A 378 9.51 7.93 13.11
CA PHE A 378 8.56 6.84 13.28
C PHE A 378 7.20 7.20 12.72
N PHE A 379 6.56 6.22 12.09
CA PHE A 379 5.23 6.28 11.53
C PHE A 379 4.41 5.11 12.08
N GLU A 380 3.29 5.42 12.73
CA GLU A 380 2.31 4.41 13.14
C GLU A 380 1.68 3.79 11.88
N THR A 381 1.19 2.56 12.00
CA THR A 381 0.70 1.80 10.84
C THR A 381 -0.58 2.46 10.32
N ARG A 382 -0.74 2.48 8.99
CA ARG A 382 -2.00 2.81 8.29
C ARG A 382 -2.84 1.57 8.00
N ALA A 383 -2.30 0.39 8.28
CA ALA A 383 -3.02 -0.86 8.09
C ALA A 383 -4.32 -0.84 8.91
N PRO A 384 -5.44 -1.31 8.36
CA PRO A 384 -6.73 -1.27 9.05
C PRO A 384 -6.88 -2.42 10.06
N MET A 385 -5.77 -2.82 10.69
CA MET A 385 -5.70 -3.80 11.76
C MET A 385 -5.71 -3.09 13.12
N GLN A 386 -6.15 -3.78 14.16
CA GLN A 386 -6.08 -3.25 15.52
C GLN A 386 -4.61 -3.01 15.86
N ILE A 387 -4.26 -1.77 16.20
CA ILE A 387 -2.92 -1.39 16.64
C ILE A 387 -2.74 -1.94 18.06
N ASP A 388 -1.83 -2.90 18.18
CA ASP A 388 -1.56 -3.65 19.40
C ASP A 388 -0.07 -4.06 19.47
N ASP A 389 0.28 -4.85 20.48
CA ASP A 389 1.63 -5.37 20.70
C ASP A 389 2.08 -6.43 19.68
N LYS A 390 1.20 -6.87 18.78
CA LYS A 390 1.52 -7.80 17.67
C LYS A 390 1.72 -7.09 16.36
N THR A 391 1.38 -5.80 16.28
CA THR A 391 1.58 -4.99 15.08
C THR A 391 3.08 -4.95 14.73
N PRO A 392 3.51 -5.32 13.51
CA PRO A 392 4.92 -5.35 13.14
C PRO A 392 5.56 -3.95 13.21
N LEU A 393 6.83 -3.86 13.63
CA LEU A 393 7.65 -2.66 13.54
C LEU A 393 8.80 -2.91 12.56
N LEU A 394 8.77 -2.21 11.43
CA LEU A 394 9.78 -2.28 10.39
C LEU A 394 10.82 -1.19 10.65
N LEU A 395 12.02 -1.57 11.08
CA LEU A 395 13.16 -0.66 11.10
C LEU A 395 13.76 -0.62 9.71
N TRP A 396 13.81 0.54 9.08
CA TRP A 396 14.46 0.73 7.78
C TRP A 396 15.82 1.42 7.92
N LEU A 397 16.84 0.81 7.31
CA LEU A 397 18.21 1.31 7.26
C LEU A 397 18.65 1.49 5.80
N ASN A 398 18.95 2.73 5.42
CA ASN A 398 19.59 3.00 4.13
C ASN A 398 21.13 2.90 4.25
N ALA A 399 21.82 2.96 3.11
CA ALA A 399 23.22 2.58 2.96
C ALA A 399 24.22 3.74 3.00
N GLY A 400 24.94 3.94 1.88
CA GLY A 400 26.18 4.69 1.76
C GLY A 400 27.42 3.78 1.85
N PRO A 401 28.17 3.77 2.96
CA PRO A 401 27.77 4.19 4.30
C PRO A 401 27.63 5.71 4.45
N GLY A 402 26.56 6.14 5.15
CA GLY A 402 26.25 7.55 5.40
C GLY A 402 25.20 8.16 4.46
N ALA A 403 24.46 7.34 3.70
CA ALA A 403 23.24 7.78 3.02
C ALA A 403 22.09 7.82 4.04
N SER A 404 21.31 8.90 4.02
CA SER A 404 20.19 9.09 4.94
C SER A 404 19.12 8.02 4.75
N SER A 405 18.55 7.53 5.86
CA SER A 405 17.39 6.64 5.85
C SER A 405 16.12 7.37 5.44
N LEU A 406 16.13 8.71 5.38
CA LEU A 406 15.02 9.50 4.85
C LEU A 406 15.03 9.59 3.32
N THR A 407 16.12 9.24 2.64
CA THR A 407 16.19 9.19 1.17
C THR A 407 15.08 8.35 0.54
N PRO A 408 14.86 7.10 0.97
CA PRO A 408 13.81 6.27 0.42
C PRO A 408 12.39 6.70 0.87
N LEU A 409 12.26 7.56 1.90
CA LEU A 409 10.96 7.89 2.51
C LEU A 409 9.95 8.39 1.49
N PHE A 410 10.33 9.33 0.62
CA PHE A 410 9.40 9.95 -0.32
C PHE A 410 9.42 9.37 -1.72
N ASN A 411 10.35 8.46 -2.06
CA ASN A 411 10.46 7.89 -3.40
C ASN A 411 10.33 6.36 -3.46
N GLU A 412 10.52 5.66 -2.34
CA GLU A 412 10.49 4.19 -2.26
C GLU A 412 9.29 3.73 -1.42
N MET A 413 9.45 3.42 -0.13
CA MET A 413 8.42 2.73 0.67
C MET A 413 7.65 3.57 1.70
N GLY A 414 7.97 4.86 1.89
CA GLY A 414 7.33 5.67 2.92
C GLY A 414 5.89 6.10 2.60
N PRO A 415 5.19 6.71 3.56
CA PRO A 415 3.74 6.98 3.50
C PRO A 415 3.33 8.12 2.56
N TYR A 416 4.28 8.92 2.08
CA TYR A 416 4.01 10.04 1.18
C TYR A 416 4.98 10.04 0.00
N ARG A 417 4.59 10.69 -1.11
CA ARG A 417 5.46 11.06 -2.23
C ARG A 417 5.69 12.56 -2.23
N LEU A 418 6.92 12.98 -2.53
CA LEU A 418 7.28 14.39 -2.71
C LEU A 418 7.19 14.73 -4.20
N THR A 419 6.34 15.69 -4.52
CA THR A 419 6.18 16.24 -5.88
C THR A 419 7.25 17.28 -6.18
N LYS A 420 7.45 17.61 -7.47
CA LYS A 420 8.40 18.65 -7.91
C LYS A 420 8.04 20.03 -7.34
N GLU A 421 6.76 20.27 -7.08
CA GLU A 421 6.23 21.49 -6.46
C GLU A 421 6.40 21.51 -4.93
N ARG A 422 7.18 20.57 -4.37
CA ARG A 422 7.41 20.39 -2.93
C ARG A 422 6.14 20.15 -2.11
N LYS A 423 5.10 19.59 -2.74
CA LYS A 423 3.91 19.07 -2.05
C LYS A 423 4.06 17.59 -1.75
N LEU A 424 3.50 17.15 -0.63
CA LEU A 424 3.40 15.75 -0.27
C LEU A 424 2.03 15.21 -0.71
N ILE A 425 2.01 14.00 -1.24
CA ILE A 425 0.78 13.26 -1.57
C ILE A 425 0.83 11.86 -0.95
N PRO A 426 -0.29 11.23 -0.57
CA PRO A 426 -0.27 9.90 0.04
C PRO A 426 0.30 8.84 -0.93
N HIS A 427 1.08 7.89 -0.40
CA HIS A 427 1.63 6.77 -1.14
C HIS A 427 0.85 5.48 -0.84
N VAL A 428 0.12 4.98 -1.84
CA VAL A 428 -0.77 3.82 -1.70
C VAL A 428 -0.04 2.48 -1.52
N HIS A 429 1.20 2.36 -1.96
CA HIS A 429 2.01 1.15 -1.78
C HIS A 429 3.03 1.29 -0.64
N SER A 430 2.74 2.14 0.34
CA SER A 430 3.63 2.33 1.49
C SER A 430 3.69 1.09 2.37
N TRP A 431 4.87 0.83 2.92
CA TRP A 431 5.05 -0.22 3.92
C TRP A 431 4.38 0.11 5.27
N THR A 432 3.91 1.36 5.48
CA THR A 432 3.02 1.65 6.61
C THR A 432 1.69 0.91 6.52
N ASN A 433 1.35 0.31 5.36
CA ASN A 433 0.14 -0.49 5.20
C ASN A 433 0.26 -1.92 5.76
N ILE A 434 1.45 -2.31 6.26
CA ILE A 434 1.69 -3.64 6.83
C ILE A 434 2.31 -3.62 8.24
N GLY A 435 2.73 -2.46 8.73
CA GLY A 435 3.32 -2.30 10.06
C GLY A 435 3.74 -0.87 10.35
N HIS A 436 4.18 -0.63 11.58
CA HIS A 436 4.88 0.60 11.93
C HIS A 436 6.17 0.71 11.13
N LEU A 437 6.56 1.92 10.75
CA LEU A 437 7.80 2.17 10.02
C LEU A 437 8.69 3.11 10.85
N LEU A 438 9.88 2.64 11.19
CA LEU A 438 10.90 3.40 11.91
C LEU A 438 12.10 3.60 10.99
N LEU A 439 12.41 4.85 10.64
CA LEU A 439 13.62 5.18 9.89
C LEU A 439 14.62 5.84 10.85
N ILE A 440 15.86 5.38 10.83
CA ILE A 440 16.94 5.96 11.64
C ILE A 440 18.07 6.40 10.71
N ASP A 441 18.40 7.68 10.74
CA ASP A 441 19.60 8.17 10.09
C ASP A 441 20.82 7.67 10.87
N GLN A 442 21.66 6.85 10.24
CA GLN A 442 22.78 6.21 10.92
C GLN A 442 23.97 6.05 9.97
N PRO A 443 25.21 6.05 10.48
CA PRO A 443 25.61 6.40 11.85
C PRO A 443 25.53 7.92 12.11
N VAL A 444 25.95 8.38 13.30
CA VAL A 444 26.11 9.82 13.58
C VAL A 444 26.93 10.52 12.48
N GLY A 445 26.46 11.67 12.03
CA GLY A 445 26.99 12.38 10.86
C GLY A 445 26.15 12.20 9.58
N THR A 446 25.18 11.28 9.60
CA THR A 446 24.28 10.98 8.48
C THR A 446 22.95 11.70 8.64
N GLY A 447 22.41 12.30 7.57
CA GLY A 447 21.13 13.00 7.57
C GLY A 447 21.07 14.10 8.63
N TYR A 448 20.18 13.97 9.61
CA TYR A 448 20.12 14.85 10.80
C TYR A 448 20.89 14.33 12.01
N SER A 449 21.38 13.09 11.97
CA SER A 449 22.18 12.52 13.05
C SER A 449 23.48 13.29 13.18
N SER A 450 23.79 13.73 14.39
CA SER A 450 24.80 14.74 14.65
C SER A 450 25.75 14.35 15.76
N VAL A 451 26.95 14.91 15.71
CA VAL A 451 28.01 14.75 16.68
C VAL A 451 28.77 16.08 16.79
N ARG A 452 29.34 16.37 17.96
CA ARG A 452 30.05 17.63 18.19
C ARG A 452 31.40 17.70 17.47
N ASP A 453 32.09 16.57 17.37
CA ASP A 453 33.43 16.45 16.82
C ASP A 453 33.62 15.12 16.09
N GLU A 454 34.70 15.00 15.33
CA GLU A 454 35.03 13.76 14.61
C GLU A 454 35.33 12.58 15.57
N VAL A 455 35.68 12.84 16.82
CA VAL A 455 35.98 11.80 17.82
C VAL A 455 34.75 10.96 18.14
N GLY A 456 33.55 11.55 18.09
CA GLY A 456 32.31 10.82 18.35
C GLY A 456 31.76 10.02 17.18
N GLN A 457 32.45 10.01 16.03
CA GLN A 457 32.08 9.18 14.89
C GLN A 457 32.54 7.74 15.07
N VAL A 458 31.75 6.84 14.50
CA VAL A 458 32.07 5.41 14.43
C VAL A 458 33.29 5.16 13.55
N LYS A 459 34.05 4.12 13.89
CA LYS A 459 35.27 3.70 13.18
C LYS A 459 35.22 2.27 12.66
N SER A 460 34.14 1.55 12.95
CA SER A 460 33.93 0.20 12.47
C SER A 460 32.44 -0.11 12.33
N GLN A 461 32.15 -1.14 11.55
CA GLN A 461 30.81 -1.73 11.46
C GLN A 461 30.25 -2.16 12.83
N ASP A 462 31.10 -2.66 13.74
CA ASP A 462 30.68 -3.08 15.08
C ASP A 462 30.26 -1.88 15.95
N GLU A 463 30.99 -0.77 15.87
CA GLU A 463 30.62 0.47 16.55
C GLU A 463 29.30 1.05 16.02
N VAL A 464 29.02 0.88 14.72
CA VAL A 464 27.72 1.25 14.12
C VAL A 464 26.59 0.43 14.75
N ALA A 465 26.76 -0.89 14.87
CA ALA A 465 25.77 -1.78 15.46
C ALA A 465 25.50 -1.43 16.93
N GLU A 466 26.54 -1.19 17.73
CA GLU A 466 26.37 -0.75 19.12
C GLU A 466 25.64 0.59 19.19
N GLN A 467 26.04 1.57 18.37
CA GLN A 467 25.43 2.90 18.36
C GLN A 467 23.94 2.84 18.01
N LEU A 468 23.58 2.03 17.00
CA LEU A 468 22.20 1.83 16.58
C LEU A 468 21.39 1.09 17.66
N TYR A 469 21.97 0.10 18.34
CA TYR A 469 21.35 -0.57 19.49
C TYR A 469 21.04 0.42 20.62
N ARG A 470 22.00 1.30 20.97
CA ARG A 470 21.75 2.36 21.96
C ARG A 470 20.65 3.33 21.50
N GLY A 471 20.58 3.63 20.21
CA GLY A 471 19.49 4.40 19.59
C GLY A 471 18.13 3.75 19.80
N LEU A 472 18.00 2.46 19.48
CA LEU A 472 16.78 1.68 19.69
C LEU A 472 16.37 1.60 21.17
N GLN A 473 17.34 1.35 22.05
CA GLN A 473 17.12 1.37 23.50
C GLN A 473 16.59 2.72 24.00
N LYS A 474 16.97 3.85 23.38
CA LYS A 474 16.44 5.17 23.72
C LYS A 474 15.07 5.43 23.09
N PHE A 475 14.85 4.98 21.86
CA PHE A 475 13.55 5.02 21.21
C PHE A 475 12.49 4.30 22.04
N TYR A 476 12.73 3.05 22.44
CA TYR A 476 11.76 2.27 23.25
C TYR A 476 11.55 2.80 24.66
N ARG A 477 12.54 3.47 25.26
CA ARG A 477 12.32 4.16 26.54
C ARG A 477 11.43 5.40 26.39
N ARG A 478 11.51 6.07 25.24
CA ARG A 478 10.69 7.25 24.93
C ARG A 478 9.27 6.85 24.52
N HIS A 479 9.13 5.74 23.79
CA HIS A 479 7.86 5.20 23.30
C HIS A 479 7.67 3.76 23.78
N PRO A 480 7.43 3.56 25.10
CA PRO A 480 7.33 2.23 25.69
C PRO A 480 6.14 1.41 25.19
N GLU A 481 5.14 2.05 24.58
CA GLU A 481 4.01 1.39 23.93
C GLU A 481 4.42 0.47 22.77
N TYR A 482 5.57 0.72 22.12
CA TYR A 482 6.01 -0.07 20.97
C TYR A 482 7.03 -1.18 21.31
N LYS A 483 7.41 -1.33 22.58
CA LYS A 483 8.55 -2.19 22.97
C LYS A 483 8.33 -3.69 22.74
N PHE A 484 7.07 -4.13 22.72
CA PHE A 484 6.70 -5.53 22.52
C PHE A 484 6.44 -5.88 21.06
N ASN A 485 6.33 -4.87 20.19
CA ASN A 485 6.03 -5.07 18.78
C ASN A 485 7.12 -5.93 18.11
N PRO A 486 6.74 -6.92 17.27
CA PRO A 486 7.67 -7.71 16.49
C PRO A 486 8.56 -6.83 15.60
N LEU A 487 9.85 -6.75 15.92
CA LEU A 487 10.81 -5.95 15.18
C LEU A 487 11.32 -6.73 13.97
N TYR A 488 11.17 -6.13 12.78
CA TYR A 488 11.81 -6.57 11.55
C TYR A 488 12.87 -5.54 11.14
N VAL A 489 14.13 -5.96 11.02
CA VAL A 489 15.22 -5.07 10.57
C VAL A 489 15.38 -5.19 9.06
N CYS A 490 15.07 -4.11 8.35
CA CYS A 490 15.12 -4.02 6.91
C CYS A 490 16.26 -3.08 6.48
N GLY A 491 16.99 -3.47 5.43
CA GLY A 491 18.00 -2.61 4.85
C GLY A 491 18.26 -2.89 3.38
N LYS A 492 18.83 -1.90 2.69
CA LYS A 492 19.23 -1.98 1.28
C LYS A 492 20.72 -1.67 1.08
N SER A 493 21.36 -2.19 0.03
CA SER A 493 22.72 -1.79 -0.38
C SER A 493 23.76 -2.09 0.70
N TYR A 494 24.60 -1.14 1.11
CA TYR A 494 25.52 -1.30 2.25
C TYR A 494 24.83 -1.68 3.58
N ALA A 495 23.51 -1.44 3.71
CA ALA A 495 22.76 -1.97 4.85
C ALA A 495 22.57 -3.50 4.81
N GLY A 496 23.01 -4.17 3.74
CA GLY A 496 23.31 -5.61 3.73
C GLY A 496 24.37 -5.99 4.77
N LYS A 497 25.19 -5.04 5.24
CA LYS A 497 26.04 -5.18 6.41
C LYS A 497 25.37 -4.67 7.68
N PHE A 498 24.70 -3.51 7.63
CA PHE A 498 24.09 -2.92 8.83
C PHE A 498 23.00 -3.80 9.44
N ALA A 499 22.06 -4.29 8.63
CA ALA A 499 20.92 -5.08 9.07
C ALA A 499 21.33 -6.38 9.81
N PRO A 500 22.23 -7.24 9.28
CA PRO A 500 22.69 -8.39 10.03
C PRO A 500 23.52 -8.00 11.25
N SER A 501 24.39 -6.98 11.18
CA SER A 501 25.20 -6.56 12.33
C SER A 501 24.34 -6.11 13.52
N ILE A 502 23.36 -5.21 13.32
CA ILE A 502 22.49 -4.76 14.43
C ILE A 502 21.63 -5.91 14.97
N SER A 503 21.13 -6.76 14.09
CA SER A 503 20.25 -7.84 14.52
C SER A 503 21.02 -8.90 15.30
N HIS A 504 22.26 -9.19 14.91
CA HIS A 504 23.14 -10.09 15.67
C HIS A 504 23.55 -9.48 17.00
N TYR A 505 23.81 -8.17 17.03
CA TYR A 505 24.05 -7.46 18.29
C TYR A 505 22.85 -7.56 19.24
N ILE A 506 21.62 -7.37 18.73
CA ILE A 506 20.38 -7.58 19.49
C ILE A 506 20.26 -9.03 19.96
N HIS A 507 20.51 -10.00 19.08
CA HIS A 507 20.48 -11.43 19.42
C HIS A 507 21.43 -11.77 20.58
N ILE A 508 22.69 -11.28 20.53
CA ILE A 508 23.67 -11.47 21.60
C ILE A 508 23.20 -10.81 22.90
N LYS A 509 22.74 -9.55 22.86
CA LYS A 509 22.29 -8.84 24.07
C LYS A 509 21.07 -9.51 24.70
N ASN A 510 20.11 -9.96 23.89
CA ASN A 510 18.92 -10.68 24.37
C ASN A 510 19.25 -12.06 24.96
N SER A 511 20.28 -12.74 24.44
CA SER A 511 20.68 -14.08 24.90
C SER A 511 21.64 -14.06 26.10
N GLY A 512 22.21 -12.89 26.40
CA GLY A 512 23.17 -12.69 27.49
C GLY A 512 22.56 -12.02 28.74
N VAL A 513 23.45 -11.55 29.61
CA VAL A 513 23.06 -10.68 30.74
C VAL A 513 22.89 -9.26 30.20
N LEU A 514 21.67 -8.75 30.24
CA LEU A 514 21.37 -7.37 29.87
C LEU A 514 21.92 -6.39 30.89
N ASP A 515 22.24 -5.18 30.41
CA ASP A 515 22.49 -4.04 31.29
C ASP A 515 21.17 -3.76 32.06
N PRO A 516 21.20 -3.40 33.36
CA PRO A 516 19.98 -3.29 34.18
C PRO A 516 18.89 -2.36 33.61
N ASP A 517 19.30 -1.37 32.82
CA ASP A 517 18.40 -0.38 32.23
C ASP A 517 17.93 -0.75 30.80
N ASP A 518 18.50 -1.80 30.19
CA ASP A 518 18.21 -2.19 28.81
C ASP A 518 16.94 -3.04 28.70
N ILE A 519 16.19 -2.81 27.63
CA ILE A 519 14.94 -3.50 27.31
C ILE A 519 15.24 -4.67 26.37
N ILE A 520 14.63 -5.84 26.59
CA ILE A 520 14.65 -6.94 25.61
C ILE A 520 13.93 -6.48 24.35
N ILE A 521 14.63 -6.49 23.21
CA ILE A 521 14.05 -6.10 21.92
C ILE A 521 13.45 -7.32 21.25
N ASN A 522 12.17 -7.28 20.87
CA ASN A 522 11.46 -8.40 20.23
C ASN A 522 11.86 -8.60 18.74
N LEU A 523 13.13 -8.92 18.48
CA LEU A 523 13.62 -9.22 17.13
C LEU A 523 12.91 -10.46 16.56
N THR A 524 12.25 -10.28 15.42
CA THR A 524 11.43 -11.33 14.78
C THR A 524 11.93 -11.71 13.40
N GLY A 525 12.51 -10.77 12.65
CA GLY A 525 13.05 -11.07 11.32
C GLY A 525 13.91 -9.98 10.71
N LEU A 526 14.52 -10.30 9.57
CA LEU A 526 15.32 -9.37 8.78
C LEU A 526 14.98 -9.45 7.29
N ALA A 527 15.05 -8.31 6.61
CA ALA A 527 14.96 -8.24 5.16
C ALA A 527 16.15 -7.45 4.56
N ILE A 528 16.88 -8.06 3.64
CA ILE A 528 18.02 -7.44 2.94
C ILE A 528 17.67 -7.31 1.46
N GLY A 529 17.54 -6.07 0.99
CA GLY A 529 17.27 -5.73 -0.41
C GLY A 529 18.53 -5.32 -1.14
N ASN A 530 18.88 -5.97 -2.25
CA ASN A 530 20.04 -5.61 -3.06
C ASN A 530 21.26 -5.30 -2.16
N GLY A 531 21.61 -6.24 -1.26
CA GLY A 531 22.57 -5.98 -0.18
C GLY A 531 24.02 -6.29 -0.56
N ASP A 532 24.93 -5.41 -0.17
CA ASP A 532 26.37 -5.72 -0.12
C ASP A 532 26.68 -6.42 1.21
N MET A 533 27.25 -7.61 1.11
CA MET A 533 27.45 -8.53 2.23
C MET A 533 28.84 -9.16 2.14
N TRP A 534 29.20 -9.73 0.98
CA TRP A 534 30.51 -10.34 0.70
C TRP A 534 31.12 -9.73 -0.57
N PRO A 535 31.80 -8.58 -0.45
CA PRO A 535 32.17 -7.70 -1.57
C PRO A 535 33.00 -8.38 -2.65
N VAL A 536 33.97 -9.23 -2.28
CA VAL A 536 34.81 -9.95 -3.24
C VAL A 536 33.98 -10.91 -4.09
N LEU A 537 33.15 -11.73 -3.43
CA LEU A 537 32.31 -12.71 -4.11
C LEU A 537 31.26 -12.03 -5.01
N GLN A 538 30.72 -10.92 -4.53
CA GLN A 538 29.76 -10.10 -5.26
C GLN A 538 30.39 -9.40 -6.45
N THR A 539 31.62 -8.88 -6.33
CA THR A 539 32.32 -8.28 -7.46
C THR A 539 32.54 -9.27 -8.59
N ARG A 540 32.83 -10.56 -8.29
CA ARG A 540 32.92 -11.61 -9.33
C ARG A 540 31.63 -11.80 -10.12
N SER A 541 30.47 -11.39 -9.60
CA SER A 541 29.20 -11.52 -10.30
C SER A 541 28.93 -10.42 -11.33
N VAL A 542 29.63 -9.29 -11.25
CA VAL A 542 29.40 -8.13 -12.12
C VAL A 542 29.73 -8.43 -13.59
N PRO A 543 30.90 -9.03 -13.94
CA PRO A 543 31.17 -9.43 -15.32
C PRO A 543 30.17 -10.47 -15.85
N ASP A 544 29.76 -11.42 -15.01
CA ASP A 544 28.80 -12.47 -15.40
C ASP A 544 27.41 -11.88 -15.68
N PHE A 545 26.98 -10.92 -14.87
CA PHE A 545 25.76 -10.15 -15.11
C PHE A 545 25.86 -9.35 -16.40
N ALA A 546 26.97 -8.63 -16.59
CA ALA A 546 27.17 -7.76 -17.74
C ALA A 546 27.22 -8.53 -19.06
N ILE A 547 27.94 -9.65 -19.13
CA ILE A 547 28.00 -10.46 -20.36
C ILE A 547 26.65 -11.13 -20.65
N ALA A 548 25.94 -11.60 -19.63
CA ALA A 548 24.64 -12.25 -19.80
C ALA A 548 23.55 -11.30 -20.35
N LEU A 549 23.67 -10.01 -20.06
CA LEU A 549 22.76 -8.97 -20.56
C LEU A 549 23.30 -8.24 -21.80
N GLY A 550 24.44 -8.67 -22.35
CA GLY A 550 25.03 -8.10 -23.55
C GLY A 550 25.62 -6.70 -23.37
N LEU A 551 25.96 -6.32 -22.14
CA LEU A 551 26.60 -5.04 -21.83
C LEU A 551 28.09 -5.02 -22.23
N ILE A 552 28.73 -6.18 -22.25
CA ILE A 552 30.13 -6.38 -22.62
C ILE A 552 30.30 -7.61 -23.52
N ASP A 553 31.41 -7.66 -24.25
CA ASP A 553 31.82 -8.83 -25.04
C ASP A 553 32.73 -9.81 -24.27
N SER A 554 33.12 -10.90 -24.92
CA SER A 554 33.97 -11.94 -24.31
C SER A 554 35.38 -11.45 -23.98
N GLU A 555 35.97 -10.54 -24.75
CA GLU A 555 37.30 -10.01 -24.48
C GLU A 555 37.29 -9.14 -23.21
N GLN A 556 36.29 -8.27 -23.12
CA GLN A 556 36.05 -7.42 -21.96
C GLN A 556 35.74 -8.22 -20.69
N TYR A 557 35.01 -9.34 -20.83
CA TYR A 557 34.72 -10.26 -19.73
C TYR A 557 35.99 -10.92 -19.17
N GLU A 558 36.85 -11.45 -20.03
CA GLU A 558 38.12 -12.05 -19.60
C GLU A 558 39.04 -11.02 -18.95
N GLU A 559 39.12 -9.81 -19.51
CA GLU A 559 39.90 -8.72 -18.93
C GLU A 559 39.38 -8.33 -17.53
N ALA A 560 38.07 -8.18 -17.37
CA ALA A 560 37.47 -7.85 -16.09
C ALA A 560 37.76 -8.94 -15.03
N ASN A 561 37.66 -10.22 -15.38
CA ASN A 561 37.97 -11.32 -14.48
C ASN A 561 39.46 -11.37 -14.08
N ALA A 562 40.37 -11.07 -15.00
CA ALA A 562 41.79 -10.96 -14.70
C ALA A 562 42.06 -9.84 -13.68
N GLN A 563 41.43 -8.67 -13.84
CA GLN A 563 41.58 -7.54 -12.91
C GLN A 563 40.93 -7.82 -11.54
N ILE A 564 39.77 -8.48 -11.50
CA ILE A 564 39.13 -8.87 -10.23
C ILE A 564 40.05 -9.78 -9.43
N SER A 565 40.78 -10.70 -10.08
CA SER A 565 41.74 -11.57 -9.41
C SER A 565 42.83 -10.79 -8.64
N VAL A 566 43.18 -9.57 -9.09
CA VAL A 566 44.07 -8.66 -8.36
C VAL A 566 43.40 -8.11 -7.10
N CYS A 567 42.14 -7.66 -7.21
CA CYS A 567 41.35 -7.25 -6.04
C CYS A 567 41.27 -8.36 -4.98
N GLU A 568 41.05 -9.62 -5.39
CA GLU A 568 40.99 -10.75 -4.46
C GLU A 568 42.31 -10.98 -3.73
N GLU A 569 43.43 -10.91 -4.45
CA GLU A 569 44.74 -11.09 -3.84
C GLU A 569 45.08 -9.96 -2.85
N LEU A 570 44.73 -8.72 -3.17
CA LEU A 570 44.85 -7.59 -2.24
C LEU A 570 44.03 -7.82 -0.97
N HIS A 571 42.79 -8.30 -1.10
CA HIS A 571 41.95 -8.63 0.05
C HIS A 571 42.55 -9.77 0.89
N ARG A 572 43.09 -10.83 0.26
CA ARG A 572 43.79 -11.92 0.98
C ARG A 572 44.99 -11.41 1.78
N GLN A 573 45.68 -10.38 1.25
CA GLN A 573 46.80 -9.71 1.91
C GLN A 573 46.36 -8.69 3.00
N ARG A 574 45.05 -8.58 3.29
CA ARG A 574 44.48 -7.59 4.23
C ARG A 574 44.73 -6.14 3.80
N ARG A 575 44.87 -5.93 2.50
CA ARG A 575 44.97 -4.60 1.87
C ARG A 575 43.61 -4.17 1.36
N ASP A 576 42.64 -4.12 2.28
CA ASP A 576 41.21 -4.00 1.98
C ASP A 576 40.85 -2.71 1.24
N VAL A 577 41.50 -1.59 1.59
CA VAL A 577 41.30 -0.30 0.90
C VAL A 577 41.80 -0.37 -0.55
N ASP A 578 42.96 -0.97 -0.79
CA ASP A 578 43.51 -1.12 -2.14
C ASP A 578 42.62 -2.09 -2.95
N ALA A 579 42.17 -3.18 -2.34
CA ALA A 579 41.26 -4.14 -2.96
C ALA A 579 39.97 -3.44 -3.41
N TYR A 580 39.34 -2.67 -2.52
CA TYR A 580 38.13 -1.90 -2.82
C TYR A 580 38.29 -1.02 -4.06
N GLN A 581 39.39 -0.26 -4.12
CA GLN A 581 39.69 0.63 -5.24
C GLN A 581 39.79 -0.12 -6.57
N ILE A 582 40.46 -1.27 -6.59
CA ILE A 582 40.56 -2.11 -7.78
C ILE A 582 39.19 -2.68 -8.16
N CYS A 583 38.46 -3.27 -7.22
CA CYS A 583 37.12 -3.81 -7.47
C CYS A 583 36.15 -2.75 -8.06
N GLN A 584 36.16 -1.53 -7.52
CA GLN A 584 35.37 -0.41 -8.03
C GLN A 584 35.85 0.09 -9.40
N ALA A 585 37.16 0.08 -9.65
CA ALA A 585 37.72 0.44 -10.95
C ALA A 585 37.30 -0.53 -12.06
N VAL A 586 37.29 -1.84 -11.77
CA VAL A 586 36.81 -2.86 -12.71
C VAL A 586 35.35 -2.64 -13.05
N THR A 587 34.50 -2.47 -12.03
CA THR A 587 33.07 -2.20 -12.22
C THR A 587 32.83 -0.97 -13.08
N ARG A 588 33.52 0.15 -12.80
CA ARG A 588 33.45 1.36 -13.63
C ARG A 588 33.89 1.12 -15.07
N LYS A 589 34.93 0.31 -15.29
CA LYS A 589 35.42 -0.02 -16.64
C LYS A 589 34.38 -0.80 -17.45
N ILE A 590 33.73 -1.79 -16.83
CA ILE A 590 32.63 -2.57 -17.44
C ILE A 590 31.52 -1.62 -17.90
N TYR A 591 31.01 -0.79 -17.01
CA TYR A 591 29.90 0.12 -17.33
C TYR A 591 30.30 1.21 -18.32
N LYS A 592 31.55 1.67 -18.31
CA LYS A 592 32.05 2.60 -19.33
C LYS A 592 32.06 1.97 -20.73
N ALA A 593 32.43 0.70 -20.85
CA ALA A 593 32.37 -0.02 -22.12
C ALA A 593 30.93 -0.16 -22.65
N ALA A 594 29.96 -0.31 -21.74
CA ALA A 594 28.53 -0.43 -22.06
C ALA A 594 27.82 0.92 -22.38
N GLY A 595 28.56 2.02 -22.55
CA GLY A 595 27.96 3.34 -22.78
C GLY A 595 27.46 4.05 -21.52
N SER A 596 27.94 3.62 -20.34
CA SER A 596 27.63 4.20 -19.03
C SER A 596 26.12 4.26 -18.69
N PRO A 597 25.40 3.14 -18.76
CA PRO A 597 24.05 3.09 -18.20
C PRO A 597 24.11 3.31 -16.69
N PHE A 598 22.98 3.70 -16.10
CA PHE A 598 22.89 3.90 -14.67
C PHE A 598 23.08 2.56 -13.95
N ILE A 599 24.09 2.45 -13.08
CA ILE A 599 24.47 1.15 -12.48
C ILE A 599 23.36 0.54 -11.62
N TYR A 600 22.52 1.39 -11.01
CA TYR A 600 21.42 0.96 -10.15
C TYR A 600 20.17 0.55 -10.93
N ASP A 601 20.08 0.89 -12.21
CA ASP A 601 19.12 0.30 -13.15
C ASP A 601 19.69 0.44 -14.57
N ILE A 602 20.20 -0.66 -15.11
CA ILE A 602 20.90 -0.64 -16.40
C ILE A 602 20.01 -0.24 -17.59
N ARG A 603 18.69 -0.12 -17.38
CA ARG A 603 17.73 0.35 -18.38
C ARG A 603 17.68 1.88 -18.46
N GLU A 604 18.22 2.57 -17.47
CA GLU A 604 18.25 4.03 -17.38
C GLU A 604 19.59 4.61 -17.85
N SER A 605 19.55 5.83 -18.37
CA SER A 605 20.74 6.58 -18.82
C SER A 605 21.03 7.81 -17.96
N VAL A 606 20.16 8.11 -16.98
CA VAL A 606 20.26 9.28 -16.12
C VAL A 606 20.36 8.83 -14.67
N ASP A 607 21.21 9.51 -13.91
CA ASP A 607 21.31 9.30 -12.46
C ASP A 607 20.11 9.92 -11.74
N SER A 608 19.06 9.11 -11.58
CA SER A 608 17.82 9.49 -10.91
C SER A 608 17.99 9.73 -9.40
N ILE A 609 19.07 9.22 -8.78
CA ILE A 609 19.37 9.44 -7.36
C ILE A 609 19.84 10.86 -7.13
N LYS A 610 20.66 11.42 -8.03
CA LYS A 610 21.17 12.80 -7.89
C LYS A 610 20.05 13.85 -7.86
N ASP A 611 19.08 13.74 -8.76
CA ASP A 611 17.93 14.64 -8.82
C ASP A 611 17.03 14.50 -7.56
N LEU A 612 16.89 13.27 -7.07
CA LEU A 612 16.20 12.98 -5.81
C LEU A 612 16.92 13.64 -4.62
N SER A 613 18.24 13.46 -4.50
CA SER A 613 19.03 14.04 -3.42
C SER A 613 18.98 15.57 -3.38
N ALA A 614 18.97 16.24 -4.53
CA ALA A 614 18.78 17.68 -4.61
C ALA A 614 17.39 18.10 -4.11
N THR A 615 16.35 17.38 -4.53
CA THR A 615 14.96 17.64 -4.15
C THR A 615 14.76 17.44 -2.63
N LEU A 616 15.29 16.35 -2.08
CA LEU A 616 15.24 16.05 -0.66
C LEU A 616 16.06 17.04 0.17
N SER A 617 17.25 17.41 -0.30
CA SER A 617 18.07 18.43 0.35
C SER A 617 17.33 19.76 0.45
N SER A 618 16.62 20.17 -0.61
CA SER A 618 15.80 21.38 -0.60
C SER A 618 14.63 21.27 0.39
N TYR A 619 13.94 20.13 0.43
CA TYR A 619 12.81 19.93 1.33
C TYR A 619 13.23 19.86 2.80
N PHE A 620 14.21 19.01 3.14
CA PHE A 620 14.63 18.80 4.52
C PHE A 620 15.33 20.03 5.11
N ASN A 621 16.13 20.78 4.35
CA ASN A 621 16.80 21.95 4.92
C ASN A 621 15.88 23.17 5.14
N ASP A 622 14.60 23.09 4.74
CA ASP A 622 13.60 24.10 5.06
C ASP A 622 13.39 24.23 6.59
N ASP A 623 13.38 25.46 7.11
CA ASP A 623 13.20 25.73 8.53
C ASP A 623 11.84 25.27 9.06
N ALA A 624 10.79 25.28 8.24
CA ALA A 624 9.48 24.76 8.63
C ALA A 624 9.51 23.24 8.76
N VAL A 625 10.22 22.54 7.87
CA VAL A 625 10.36 21.08 7.91
C VAL A 625 11.19 20.67 9.11
N ARG A 626 12.33 21.32 9.37
CA ARG A 626 13.15 21.03 10.56
C ARG A 626 12.37 21.22 11.86
N ARG A 627 11.62 22.32 11.98
CA ARG A 627 10.76 22.55 13.14
C ARG A 627 9.68 21.49 13.29
N ALA A 628 9.02 21.11 12.19
CA ALA A 628 8.01 20.05 12.19
C ALA A 628 8.56 18.70 12.66
N LEU A 629 9.82 18.42 12.36
CA LEU A 629 10.51 17.17 12.71
C LEU A 629 11.29 17.25 14.03
N ASN A 630 11.05 18.28 14.85
CA ASN A 630 11.75 18.52 16.12
C ASN A 630 13.28 18.54 15.99
N VAL A 631 13.78 18.97 14.83
CA VAL A 631 15.20 19.14 14.56
C VAL A 631 15.64 20.54 15.02
N PRO A 632 16.73 20.65 15.80
CA PRO A 632 17.24 21.95 16.24
C PRO A 632 17.49 22.91 15.05
N PRO A 633 17.16 24.21 15.21
CA PRO A 633 17.47 25.21 14.19
C PRO A 633 18.96 25.20 13.83
N GLY A 634 19.26 25.34 12.54
CA GLY A 634 20.64 25.35 12.05
C GLY A 634 21.28 23.97 11.89
N THR A 635 20.63 22.86 12.27
CA THR A 635 21.11 21.51 11.93
C THR A 635 20.79 21.21 10.46
N PRO A 636 21.79 21.08 9.57
CA PRO A 636 21.55 20.76 8.17
C PRO A 636 21.28 19.26 8.01
N TRP A 637 20.36 18.91 7.11
CA TRP A 637 20.25 17.55 6.60
C TRP A 637 21.34 17.32 5.55
N LYS A 638 22.16 16.28 5.73
CA LYS A 638 23.23 15.90 4.82
C LYS A 638 23.19 14.40 4.53
N SER A 639 22.83 14.02 3.31
CA SER A 639 22.97 12.64 2.84
C SER A 639 24.19 12.55 1.93
N ILE A 640 24.89 11.41 2.00
CA ILE A 640 25.90 11.06 1.02
C ILE A 640 25.19 10.41 -0.16
N ASP A 641 25.51 10.87 -1.37
CA ASP A 641 25.10 10.21 -2.61
C ASP A 641 26.03 9.01 -2.83
N GLU A 642 25.51 7.86 -3.24
CA GLU A 642 26.30 6.62 -3.32
C GLU A 642 27.43 6.65 -4.38
N LEU A 643 27.50 7.71 -5.20
CA LEU A 643 28.53 7.93 -6.23
C LEU A 643 29.67 8.88 -5.80
N VAL A 644 29.76 9.23 -4.52
CA VAL A 644 30.86 10.07 -4.01
C VAL A 644 32.17 9.28 -4.00
N ASP A 645 33.26 9.89 -4.47
CA ASP A 645 34.61 9.33 -4.34
C ASP A 645 35.04 9.30 -2.86
N ASP A 646 34.91 8.13 -2.26
CA ASP A 646 35.24 7.86 -0.85
C ASP A 646 36.75 7.82 -0.57
N THR A 647 37.59 7.85 -1.61
CA THR A 647 39.05 7.88 -1.48
C THR A 647 39.61 9.31 -1.33
N SER A 648 38.78 10.33 -1.55
CA SER A 648 39.19 11.71 -1.37
C SER A 648 39.45 12.03 0.11
N PRO A 649 40.55 12.73 0.47
CA PRO A 649 40.74 13.28 1.81
C PRO A 649 39.60 14.22 2.26
N SER A 650 38.85 14.78 1.30
CA SER A 650 37.68 15.63 1.56
C SER A 650 36.36 14.86 1.68
N ALA A 651 36.38 13.53 1.52
CA ALA A 651 35.17 12.70 1.64
C ALA A 651 34.57 12.85 3.06
N PRO A 652 33.24 12.76 3.23
CA PRO A 652 32.61 12.77 4.53
C PRO A 652 33.25 11.77 5.50
N ALA A 653 33.40 12.18 6.76
CA ALA A 653 34.19 11.42 7.73
C ALA A 653 33.61 10.02 8.03
N VAL A 654 32.29 9.82 7.90
CA VAL A 654 31.66 8.48 7.93
C VAL A 654 32.25 7.54 6.87
N LEU A 655 32.38 7.99 5.61
CA LEU A 655 32.98 7.20 4.55
C LEU A 655 34.46 6.89 4.83
N ARG A 656 35.23 7.92 5.24
CA ARG A 656 36.66 7.75 5.53
C ARG A 656 36.90 6.74 6.66
N ASN A 657 36.09 6.80 7.71
CA ASN A 657 36.24 5.94 8.87
C ASN A 657 35.86 4.48 8.58
N LEU A 658 34.85 4.25 7.72
CA LEU A 658 34.36 2.92 7.37
C LEU A 658 35.00 2.35 6.09
N GLN A 659 36.00 3.03 5.51
CA GLN A 659 36.64 2.61 4.27
C GLN A 659 37.24 1.20 4.34
N LYS A 660 37.73 0.79 5.51
CA LYS A 660 38.24 -0.57 5.71
C LYS A 660 37.12 -1.61 5.73
N ASP A 661 35.95 -1.28 6.26
CA ASP A 661 34.80 -2.18 6.34
C ASP A 661 34.15 -2.44 4.97
N GLN A 662 34.42 -1.58 3.97
CA GLN A 662 33.91 -1.72 2.62
C GLN A 662 34.16 -3.11 2.02
N MET A 663 35.36 -3.65 2.20
CA MET A 663 35.74 -4.97 1.66
C MET A 663 35.62 -6.12 2.66
N LEU A 664 35.15 -5.86 3.89
CA LEU A 664 34.97 -6.92 4.88
C LEU A 664 33.65 -7.64 4.67
N ASP A 665 33.71 -8.97 4.69
CA ASP A 665 32.55 -9.83 4.68
C ASP A 665 31.79 -9.75 6.00
N VAL A 666 30.45 -9.75 5.95
CA VAL A 666 29.64 -10.08 7.12
C VAL A 666 29.98 -11.51 7.55
N PRO A 667 30.41 -11.78 8.80
CA PRO A 667 30.86 -13.09 9.21
C PRO A 667 29.80 -14.16 8.99
N ILE A 668 30.18 -15.33 8.45
CA ILE A 668 29.21 -16.42 8.18
C ILE A 668 28.45 -16.88 9.44
N GLY A 669 29.10 -16.81 10.62
CA GLY A 669 28.47 -17.12 11.90
C GLY A 669 27.30 -16.19 12.23
N VAL A 670 27.38 -14.92 11.84
CA VAL A 670 26.28 -13.95 12.00
C VAL A 670 25.06 -14.40 11.20
N PHE A 671 25.24 -14.76 9.92
CA PHE A 671 24.13 -15.26 9.11
C PHE A 671 23.55 -16.56 9.64
N ARG A 672 24.39 -17.52 10.06
CA ARG A 672 23.92 -18.78 10.64
C ARG A 672 23.05 -18.52 11.87
N ASP A 673 23.55 -17.76 12.84
CA ASP A 673 22.83 -17.50 14.07
C ASP A 673 21.49 -16.79 13.79
N LEU A 674 21.46 -15.86 12.82
CA LEU A 674 20.24 -15.17 12.45
C LEU A 674 19.24 -16.04 11.69
N LEU A 675 19.69 -16.85 10.73
CA LEU A 675 18.84 -17.74 9.92
C LEU A 675 18.22 -18.86 10.75
N ASP A 676 18.92 -19.35 11.77
CA ASP A 676 18.43 -20.41 12.65
C ASP A 676 17.38 -19.92 13.67
N ASN A 677 17.36 -18.61 13.96
CA ASN A 677 16.53 -18.06 15.05
C ASN A 677 15.43 -17.10 14.58
N TYR A 678 15.53 -16.52 13.38
CA TYR A 678 14.63 -15.46 12.91
C TYR A 678 14.18 -15.68 11.46
N LYS A 679 13.08 -15.02 11.08
CA LYS A 679 12.67 -14.95 9.67
C LYS A 679 13.69 -14.16 8.85
N PHE A 680 14.01 -14.61 7.65
CA PHE A 680 15.00 -13.96 6.80
C PHE A 680 14.50 -13.84 5.36
N LEU A 681 14.47 -12.62 4.84
CA LEU A 681 14.18 -12.33 3.44
C LEU A 681 15.41 -11.72 2.78
N PHE A 682 15.91 -12.37 1.73
CA PHE A 682 16.75 -11.71 0.75
C PHE A 682 15.88 -11.33 -0.44
N TYR A 683 16.08 -10.12 -0.98
CA TYR A 683 15.48 -9.75 -2.25
C TYR A 683 16.44 -8.94 -3.10
N ALA A 684 16.36 -9.09 -4.42
CA ALA A 684 17.20 -8.34 -5.36
C ALA A 684 16.42 -8.06 -6.66
N GLY A 685 16.45 -6.81 -7.11
CA GLY A 685 15.99 -6.46 -8.45
C GLY A 685 16.88 -7.06 -9.54
N ASN A 686 16.28 -7.58 -10.61
CA ASN A 686 17.00 -8.27 -11.68
C ASN A 686 17.76 -7.35 -12.66
N MET A 687 17.56 -6.03 -12.57
CA MET A 687 18.21 -5.01 -13.40
C MET A 687 19.22 -4.16 -12.61
N ASP A 688 19.49 -4.49 -11.34
CA ASP A 688 20.57 -3.88 -10.57
C ASP A 688 21.91 -4.39 -11.09
N GLY A 689 22.69 -3.49 -11.68
CA GLY A 689 24.01 -3.79 -12.24
C GLY A 689 25.15 -3.66 -11.23
N SER A 690 24.90 -3.19 -10.02
CA SER A 690 25.95 -3.03 -9.01
C SER A 690 26.48 -4.39 -8.51
N VAL A 691 27.41 -4.35 -7.57
CA VAL A 691 27.84 -5.56 -6.83
C VAL A 691 26.67 -6.23 -6.08
N CYS A 692 25.55 -5.52 -5.89
CA CYS A 692 24.35 -6.00 -5.23
C CYS A 692 23.37 -6.75 -6.15
N ASN A 693 23.77 -7.03 -7.40
CA ASN A 693 22.94 -7.77 -8.35
C ASN A 693 22.51 -9.16 -7.83
N ASN A 694 21.43 -9.68 -8.42
CA ASN A 694 20.80 -10.92 -8.00
C ASN A 694 21.71 -12.18 -8.11
N LEU A 695 22.73 -12.17 -8.97
CA LEU A 695 23.69 -13.27 -9.08
C LEU A 695 24.64 -13.27 -7.87
N GLY A 696 25.16 -12.10 -7.48
CA GLY A 696 26.00 -11.93 -6.29
C GLY A 696 25.29 -12.37 -5.02
N VAL A 697 24.07 -11.89 -4.78
CA VAL A 697 23.24 -12.29 -3.63
C VAL A 697 22.99 -13.80 -3.64
N GLY A 698 22.67 -14.38 -4.80
CA GLY A 698 22.49 -15.83 -4.93
C GLY A 698 23.73 -16.65 -4.57
N ARG A 699 24.92 -16.21 -5.01
CA ARG A 699 26.21 -16.88 -4.73
C ARG A 699 26.56 -16.89 -3.24
N ILE A 700 26.19 -15.84 -2.52
CA ILE A 700 26.35 -15.78 -1.06
C ILE A 700 25.44 -16.80 -0.42
N ILE A 701 24.14 -16.77 -0.74
CA ILE A 701 23.14 -17.68 -0.20
C ILE A 701 23.55 -19.15 -0.38
N ASP A 702 24.10 -19.52 -1.55
CA ASP A 702 24.55 -20.89 -1.82
C ASP A 702 25.71 -21.36 -0.91
N ARG A 703 26.47 -20.42 -0.34
CA ARG A 703 27.58 -20.66 0.59
C ARG A 703 27.18 -20.56 2.06
N LEU A 704 26.01 -20.00 2.37
CA LEU A 704 25.50 -19.97 3.73
C LEU A 704 25.17 -21.39 4.21
N ALA A 705 25.38 -21.62 5.50
CA ALA A 705 25.08 -22.88 6.16
C ALA A 705 24.32 -22.62 7.47
N TRP A 706 23.10 -23.12 7.52
CA TRP A 706 22.15 -23.09 8.63
C TRP A 706 21.30 -24.38 8.67
N SER A 707 20.45 -24.54 9.67
CA SER A 707 19.63 -25.75 9.92
C SER A 707 18.82 -26.25 8.71
N ASP A 708 18.25 -25.35 7.90
CA ASP A 708 17.43 -25.69 6.73
C ASP A 708 18.19 -25.67 5.39
N THR A 709 19.52 -25.60 5.40
CA THR A 709 20.35 -25.55 4.17
C THR A 709 20.01 -26.67 3.19
N ALA A 710 19.90 -27.91 3.68
CA ALA A 710 19.62 -29.06 2.83
C ALA A 710 18.24 -28.93 2.15
N LYS A 711 17.22 -28.46 2.89
CA LYS A 711 15.89 -28.19 2.35
C LYS A 711 15.93 -27.07 1.32
N TYR A 712 16.67 -25.99 1.60
CA TYR A 712 16.82 -24.88 0.66
C TYR A 712 17.49 -25.31 -0.64
N ARG A 713 18.57 -26.12 -0.58
CA ARG A 713 19.28 -26.58 -1.79
C ARG A 713 18.36 -27.30 -2.76
N VAL A 714 17.49 -28.17 -2.26
CA VAL A 714 16.54 -28.95 -3.09
C VAL A 714 15.22 -28.21 -3.37
N ALA A 715 14.95 -27.08 -2.70
CA ALA A 715 13.75 -26.29 -2.94
C ALA A 715 13.73 -25.74 -4.38
N VAL A 716 12.55 -25.80 -4.99
CA VAL A 716 12.35 -25.35 -6.37
C VAL A 716 12.08 -23.85 -6.38
N ARG A 717 12.74 -23.13 -7.29
CA ARG A 717 12.42 -21.73 -7.56
C ARG A 717 11.14 -21.64 -8.38
N GLN A 718 10.19 -20.82 -7.94
CA GLN A 718 8.85 -20.71 -8.52
C GLN A 718 8.55 -19.26 -8.92
N PRO A 719 7.70 -19.02 -9.93
CA PRO A 719 7.18 -17.70 -10.21
C PRO A 719 6.25 -17.25 -9.07
N TRP A 720 6.51 -16.07 -8.53
CA TRP A 720 5.60 -15.38 -7.62
C TRP A 720 4.79 -14.35 -8.40
N LYS A 721 3.49 -14.32 -8.14
CA LYS A 721 2.52 -13.47 -8.84
C LYS A 721 1.86 -12.46 -7.92
N VAL A 722 1.65 -11.26 -8.45
CA VAL A 722 0.86 -10.17 -7.85
C VAL A 722 -0.19 -9.76 -8.88
N ASP A 723 -1.46 -9.75 -8.48
CA ASP A 723 -2.60 -9.47 -9.36
C ASP A 723 -2.58 -10.24 -10.69
N GLY A 724 -2.28 -11.54 -10.60
CA GLY A 724 -2.21 -12.46 -11.74
C GLY A 724 -0.95 -12.35 -12.62
N ARG A 725 -0.11 -11.33 -12.42
CA ARG A 725 1.12 -11.09 -13.19
C ARG A 725 2.34 -11.62 -12.46
N VAL A 726 3.33 -12.15 -13.19
CA VAL A 726 4.59 -12.61 -12.58
C VAL A 726 5.39 -11.39 -12.14
N ALA A 727 5.55 -11.20 -10.83
CA ALA A 727 6.29 -10.11 -10.23
C ALA A 727 7.76 -10.49 -9.96
N GLY A 728 8.03 -11.79 -9.80
CA GLY A 728 9.34 -12.26 -9.40
C GLY A 728 9.50 -13.77 -9.45
N LEU A 729 10.69 -14.21 -9.06
CA LEU A 729 11.00 -15.61 -8.80
C LEU A 729 11.35 -15.77 -7.32
N VAL A 730 10.71 -16.71 -6.64
CA VAL A 730 10.93 -16.97 -5.22
C VAL A 730 11.50 -18.37 -5.02
N LYS A 731 12.42 -18.51 -4.06
CA LYS A 731 12.86 -19.79 -3.52
C LYS A 731 12.87 -19.70 -2.00
N SER A 732 12.18 -20.62 -1.34
CA SER A 732 12.00 -20.58 0.13
C SER A 732 12.26 -21.95 0.75
N ALA A 733 12.83 -21.96 1.95
CA ALA A 733 12.88 -23.12 2.82
C ALA A 733 13.04 -22.68 4.29
N GLY A 734 12.26 -23.29 5.18
CA GLY A 734 12.26 -22.91 6.59
C GLY A 734 11.91 -21.44 6.78
N ASN A 735 12.72 -20.74 7.57
CA ASN A 735 12.57 -19.32 7.87
C ASN A 735 13.13 -18.39 6.79
N MET A 736 13.71 -18.93 5.70
CA MET A 736 14.42 -18.14 4.69
C MET A 736 13.69 -18.13 3.35
N SER A 737 13.55 -16.94 2.76
CA SER A 737 13.11 -16.75 1.37
C SER A 737 14.09 -15.88 0.60
N TYR A 738 14.36 -16.22 -0.66
CA TYR A 738 15.06 -15.38 -1.62
C TYR A 738 14.14 -15.04 -2.79
N VAL A 739 13.94 -13.74 -3.03
CA VAL A 739 13.10 -13.21 -4.11
C VAL A 739 13.94 -12.43 -5.12
N VAL A 740 13.88 -12.83 -6.39
CA VAL A 740 14.36 -12.00 -7.50
C VAL A 740 13.16 -11.22 -8.04
N VAL A 741 13.17 -9.90 -7.93
CA VAL A 741 12.08 -9.03 -8.38
C VAL A 741 12.33 -8.65 -9.84
N LEU A 742 11.36 -8.92 -10.71
CA LEU A 742 11.47 -8.64 -12.13
C LEU A 742 11.21 -7.15 -12.42
N ASN A 743 11.84 -6.63 -13.48
CA ASN A 743 11.70 -5.26 -13.94
C ASN A 743 12.06 -4.22 -12.87
N SER A 744 13.04 -4.55 -12.02
CA SER A 744 13.46 -3.73 -10.90
C SER A 744 14.98 -3.62 -10.88
N GLY A 745 15.48 -2.41 -10.67
CA GLY A 745 16.86 -2.13 -10.34
C GLY A 745 17.13 -2.27 -8.84
N HIS A 746 18.00 -1.41 -8.34
CA HIS A 746 18.48 -1.37 -6.96
C HIS A 746 17.40 -0.87 -5.98
N LEU A 747 16.53 0.02 -6.44
CA LEU A 747 15.51 0.69 -5.64
C LEU A 747 14.16 -0.05 -5.75
N VAL A 748 14.13 -1.31 -5.32
CA VAL A 748 12.97 -2.20 -5.52
C VAL A 748 11.61 -1.57 -5.17
N PRO A 749 11.44 -0.87 -4.03
CA PRO A 749 10.15 -0.26 -3.71
C PRO A 749 9.79 0.96 -4.56
N ALA A 750 10.76 1.60 -5.25
CA ALA A 750 10.49 2.65 -6.23
C ALA A 750 10.09 2.04 -7.59
N ASP A 751 10.84 1.04 -8.06
CA ASP A 751 10.67 0.47 -9.41
C ASP A 751 9.43 -0.42 -9.51
N GLN A 752 9.17 -1.20 -8.46
CA GLN A 752 8.06 -2.15 -8.38
C GLN A 752 7.30 -2.01 -7.05
N PRO A 753 6.61 -0.87 -6.80
CA PRO A 753 6.02 -0.55 -5.50
C PRO A 753 4.93 -1.55 -5.07
N GLU A 754 4.07 -1.97 -6.00
CA GLU A 754 3.01 -2.96 -5.76
C GLU A 754 3.59 -4.32 -5.34
N ALA A 755 4.59 -4.81 -6.09
CA ALA A 755 5.29 -6.05 -5.77
C ALA A 755 6.04 -5.94 -4.45
N SER A 756 6.77 -4.84 -4.22
CA SER A 756 7.50 -4.60 -2.98
C SER A 756 6.59 -4.68 -1.75
N LEU A 757 5.42 -4.06 -1.80
CA LEU A 757 4.43 -4.13 -0.72
C LEU A 757 3.92 -5.57 -0.50
N ASP A 758 3.54 -6.29 -1.56
CA ASP A 758 3.05 -7.68 -1.42
C ASP A 758 4.16 -8.60 -0.89
N MET A 759 5.40 -8.46 -1.37
CA MET A 759 6.55 -9.23 -0.88
C MET A 759 6.75 -9.05 0.62
N MET A 760 6.77 -7.81 1.10
CA MET A 760 6.96 -7.54 2.52
C MET A 760 5.76 -7.94 3.36
N ARG A 761 4.53 -7.76 2.85
CA ARG A 761 3.30 -8.24 3.48
C ARG A 761 3.40 -9.74 3.75
N ARG A 762 3.76 -10.53 2.73
CA ARG A 762 3.88 -11.98 2.86
C ARG A 762 4.98 -12.39 3.84
N PHE A 763 6.13 -11.75 3.76
CA PHE A 763 7.26 -12.00 4.67
C PHE A 763 6.87 -11.77 6.14
N VAL A 764 6.29 -10.60 6.44
CA VAL A 764 5.90 -10.20 7.79
C VAL A 764 4.78 -11.10 8.32
N ASN A 765 3.75 -11.36 7.50
CA ASN A 765 2.58 -12.17 7.89
C ASN A 765 2.80 -13.69 7.81
N ASN A 766 3.97 -14.16 7.38
CA ASN A 766 4.24 -15.57 7.13
C ASN A 766 3.32 -16.20 6.07
N GLU A 767 2.92 -15.42 5.07
CA GLU A 767 2.10 -15.93 3.97
C GLU A 767 3.00 -16.58 2.90
N PRO A 768 2.55 -17.67 2.27
CA PRO A 768 3.32 -18.30 1.21
C PRO A 768 3.37 -17.40 -0.02
N PHE A 769 4.49 -17.41 -0.74
CA PHE A 769 4.64 -16.71 -2.03
C PHE A 769 3.99 -17.45 -3.20
N TYR A 770 3.57 -18.70 -2.99
CA TYR A 770 2.89 -19.54 -3.98
C TYR A 770 1.50 -19.91 -3.47
N THR A 771 0.53 -19.95 -4.38
CA THR A 771 -0.75 -20.62 -4.13
C THR A 771 -0.49 -22.12 -4.03
N LEU A 772 -0.61 -22.66 -2.82
CA LEU A 772 -0.82 -24.10 -2.63
C LEU A 772 -2.18 -24.41 -3.26
N PHE A 773 -2.18 -25.02 -4.45
CA PHE A 773 -3.40 -25.66 -4.93
C PHE A 773 -3.77 -26.77 -3.93
N PRO A 774 -5.00 -26.78 -3.39
CA PRO A 774 -5.49 -27.90 -2.58
C PRO A 774 -5.46 -29.22 -3.36
#